data_AF-A0A1Y2LI45-F1
#
_entry.id   AF-A0A1Y2LI45-F1
#
_cell.length_a   1.000
_cell.length_b   1.000
_cell.length_c   1.000
_cell.angle_alpha   90.00
_cell.angle_beta   90.00
_cell.angle_gamma   90.00
#
_symmetry.space_group_name_H-M   'P 1'
#
loop_
_entity.id
_entity.type
_entity.pdbx_description
1 polymer ?
#
loop_
_entity_poly.entity_id
_entity_poly.type
_entity_poly.pdbx_seq_one_letter_code
_entity_poly.pdbx_strand_id
1 'polypeptide(L)'
;MNELSLLQKEISDLTDILSFITKTAIDLEGQVNRLHISELSRSGGPEFGPEKEDLNVDEAEFEVPVASGDAEIDVIKRKTLDRLSEVLARFKTAKGTMKQKKRNSDAKHVASVIMVEDTEAKSVTFLCSKNEGLDTMDMHFLERLDELLQNILKGSYLVDEQTQAVHDVFDTMFEYSQPRVEYYSTKICGAITEAKRIVELPKRLIGPKTQQDYLQISSGAWEDNHGLYYEFRPGGRGEGSISDKAVDCLSDPQEESLVQEVYSEFLDLFGNGLNQVRQIPTKDFLKKVYRIVRHPRQRPALKSLLRQAFHDDKGLFKQAWVSLLYLTRIFFAAVTLVDFAIKSTFTCIKFQQVPAVVAYKPQNSSDRNPTEVLRSLDQSFLTQDWKDFFQIQKKVADFVKLSRSPRTVHAEVQLILYTEILMSAHKNLTRIVFPYIGCSRKCCFFCELFRIGHGTFRARGTHLTLFPLWALPRTFPLQSLHVLRQFSILLRNNLRGILTMPYPPPRRDLLQQSSAALSTAQAVQRELSVFSTRSQAMAKMMLGPGGVSASEHQIEFLPSLEEPGYAILMGGSERRGFAFVPIEEAETSKTNHERRTFALEKLGEMPPTQFLSRKLCRYCHQVAIYKCSACWTYYCSKACQRRHWIHHVFTCRVSRRPNDADFLKLAVRVATRDANANDQEGLNRAMLHLLADDHMCCSFGFNHCKTALEVLDLACLYGTMLSKIGQAVRVIQKHLEAGGLRHFLGQFCQLERHLAQITNSDECPCVTWFLDSVSPESFIIPNRNKVIYDIWIIAMADAIEVLGLQHRFENGFKLNESQGDVFSLYLVIQPNIRLIPDIHSSSWLKFGFCYCKSFSQRAALARQYLRLALSSATFDQIVSAYETSSLAGLMRTQGIDISELEIQGIRFHRPPPCEYSVYRLMIGVEHALSGRFCSCFRVQAGCRCHAYYETHIDRESDTNFGFHLTSSWERWQIMNFYKHLFHLPHFDARCMADATEDPDLGELETYLNTLVPNMRKKISDRNRTNIMFPRLRDRLRGKTLDGKDITHFHLPCDCKEHEVIGPSGISPLRA
;
A
#
# COMPACT_ATOMS: atom_id res chain seq x y z
N MET A 1 -59.90 7.99 8.00
CA MET A 1 -58.83 7.82 7.00
C MET A 1 -58.09 6.53 7.32
N ASN A 2 -57.70 5.74 6.31
CA ASN A 2 -56.94 4.50 6.52
C ASN A 2 -55.50 4.87 6.99
N GLU A 3 -54.96 4.17 7.99
CA GLU A 3 -53.63 4.42 8.58
C GLU A 3 -52.53 4.48 7.50
N LEU A 4 -52.61 3.57 6.52
CA LEU A 4 -51.72 3.52 5.36
C LEU A 4 -51.64 4.87 4.62
N SER A 5 -52.77 5.55 4.45
CA SER A 5 -52.84 6.84 3.74
C SER A 5 -52.23 7.99 4.55
N LEU A 6 -52.18 7.89 5.87
CA LEU A 6 -51.51 8.87 6.73
C LEU A 6 -50.00 8.67 6.66
N LEU A 7 -49.52 7.44 6.83
CA LEU A 7 -48.10 7.10 6.72
C LEU A 7 -47.52 7.40 5.32
N GLN A 8 -48.24 7.07 4.24
CA GLN A 8 -47.82 7.42 2.88
C GLN A 8 -47.68 8.93 2.66
N LYS A 9 -48.60 9.74 3.23
CA LYS A 9 -48.54 11.21 3.15
C LYS A 9 -47.35 11.75 3.96
N GLU A 10 -47.19 11.27 5.19
CA GLU A 10 -46.10 11.64 6.10
C GLU A 10 -44.71 11.32 5.51
N ILE A 11 -44.55 10.13 4.93
CA ILE A 11 -43.29 9.72 4.28
C ILE A 11 -43.01 10.55 3.02
N SER A 12 -44.05 10.92 2.24
CA SER A 12 -43.89 11.86 1.12
C SER A 12 -43.40 13.23 1.62
N ASP A 13 -44.04 13.77 2.66
CA ASP A 13 -43.70 15.06 3.26
C ASP A 13 -42.27 15.05 3.86
N LEU A 14 -41.84 13.95 4.49
CA LEU A 14 -40.49 13.75 5.02
C LEU A 14 -39.41 13.65 3.92
N THR A 15 -39.65 12.84 2.89
CA THR A 15 -38.68 12.65 1.79
C THR A 15 -38.54 13.93 0.95
N ASP A 16 -39.61 14.70 0.79
CA ASP A 16 -39.59 16.02 0.16
C ASP A 16 -38.74 17.03 0.94
N ILE A 17 -38.97 17.16 2.25
CA ILE A 17 -38.22 18.10 3.09
C ILE A 17 -36.75 17.72 3.19
N LEU A 18 -36.43 16.43 3.36
CA LEU A 18 -35.03 15.98 3.38
C LEU A 18 -34.32 16.30 2.05
N SER A 19 -34.99 16.05 0.91
CA SER A 19 -34.45 16.37 -0.43
C SER A 19 -34.41 17.88 -0.76
N PHE A 20 -35.16 18.70 -0.02
CA PHE A 20 -35.08 20.17 -0.09
C PHE A 20 -33.88 20.71 0.67
N ILE A 21 -33.60 20.16 1.86
CA ILE A 21 -32.48 20.60 2.70
C ILE A 21 -31.16 20.21 2.04
N THR A 22 -31.01 18.94 1.61
CA THR A 22 -29.79 18.45 0.96
C THR A 22 -30.06 17.52 -0.23
N LYS A 23 -29.01 17.26 -1.03
CA LYS A 23 -29.02 16.22 -2.08
C LYS A 23 -28.29 14.94 -1.66
N THR A 24 -27.69 14.94 -0.48
CA THR A 24 -26.81 13.86 0.06
C THR A 24 -26.94 13.82 1.58
N ALA A 25 -26.73 12.64 2.17
CA ALA A 25 -26.78 12.46 3.62
C ALA A 25 -25.73 13.32 4.37
N ILE A 26 -25.94 13.51 5.67
CA ILE A 26 -25.11 14.33 6.57
C ILE A 26 -24.42 13.42 7.60
N ASP A 27 -23.19 13.77 7.97
CA ASP A 27 -22.49 13.12 9.08
C ASP A 27 -23.01 13.69 10.41
N LEU A 28 -23.86 12.91 11.07
CA LEU A 28 -24.45 13.25 12.37
C LEU A 28 -23.62 12.73 13.56
N GLU A 29 -22.67 11.81 13.35
CA GLU A 29 -21.85 11.22 14.43
C GLU A 29 -20.67 12.14 14.81
N GLY A 30 -20.16 12.94 13.88
CA GLY A 30 -19.00 13.82 14.10
C GLY A 30 -19.24 15.09 14.93
N GLN A 31 -20.49 15.46 15.24
CA GLN A 31 -20.81 16.83 15.70
C GLN A 31 -20.73 17.08 17.22
N VAL A 32 -20.81 16.03 18.06
CA VAL A 32 -20.79 16.17 19.54
C VAL A 32 -19.48 16.81 20.05
N ASN A 33 -18.39 16.72 19.29
CA ASN A 33 -17.06 17.24 19.67
C ASN A 33 -16.74 18.66 19.15
N ARG A 34 -17.67 19.39 18.51
CA ARG A 34 -17.37 20.71 17.88
C ARG A 34 -17.90 21.95 18.61
N LEU A 35 -18.63 21.82 19.73
CA LEU A 35 -19.29 22.96 20.39
C LEU A 35 -18.40 23.85 21.28
N HIS A 36 -17.07 23.66 21.27
CA HIS A 36 -16.12 24.61 21.86
C HIS A 36 -15.05 25.05 20.86
N ILE A 37 -15.30 26.19 20.21
CA ILE A 37 -14.37 27.31 19.93
C ILE A 37 -15.22 28.42 19.29
N SER A 38 -15.18 29.61 19.87
CA SER A 38 -15.98 30.77 19.44
C SER A 38 -15.44 31.45 18.17
N GLU A 39 -16.32 32.25 17.58
CA GLU A 39 -16.20 32.92 16.29
C GLU A 39 -14.97 33.82 16.07
N LEU A 40 -14.53 33.92 14.81
CA LEU A 40 -14.11 35.19 14.19
C LEU A 40 -14.31 35.15 12.66
N SER A 41 -14.49 36.32 12.02
CA SER A 41 -14.91 36.52 10.61
C SER A 41 -13.97 37.51 9.86
N ARG A 42 -13.95 37.67 8.51
CA ARG A 42 -14.82 37.20 7.40
C ARG A 42 -14.13 37.34 6.01
N SER A 43 -14.26 36.34 5.14
CA SER A 43 -14.38 36.48 3.66
C SER A 43 -14.47 35.09 2.96
N GLY A 44 -14.95 34.93 1.72
CA GLY A 44 -15.80 35.85 0.94
C GLY A 44 -16.20 35.40 -0.50
N GLY A 45 -15.33 34.74 -1.26
CA GLY A 45 -15.47 34.55 -2.73
C GLY A 45 -16.24 33.29 -3.22
N PRO A 46 -17.10 33.38 -4.27
CA PRO A 46 -17.97 32.28 -4.70
C PRO A 46 -17.47 31.47 -5.92
N GLU A 47 -16.59 30.49 -5.73
CA GLU A 47 -16.18 29.59 -6.81
C GLU A 47 -17.21 28.46 -7.09
N PHE A 48 -17.99 28.63 -8.17
CA PHE A 48 -18.85 27.59 -8.75
C PHE A 48 -18.04 26.52 -9.51
N GLY A 49 -17.39 25.61 -8.79
CA GLY A 49 -16.77 24.42 -9.39
C GLY A 49 -17.80 23.39 -9.88
N PRO A 50 -17.64 22.80 -11.10
CA PRO A 50 -18.57 21.83 -11.64
C PRO A 50 -18.60 20.51 -10.84
N GLU A 51 -19.80 19.92 -10.69
CA GLU A 51 -20.02 18.66 -9.99
C GLU A 51 -19.25 17.50 -10.66
N LYS A 52 -18.19 17.02 -10.01
CA LYS A 52 -17.46 15.80 -10.40
C LYS A 52 -18.34 14.57 -10.15
N GLU A 53 -18.53 13.73 -11.15
CA GLU A 53 -19.17 12.42 -11.00
C GLU A 53 -18.14 11.37 -10.55
N ASP A 54 -18.45 10.63 -9.48
CA ASP A 54 -17.59 9.56 -8.96
C ASP A 54 -17.62 8.30 -9.84
N LEU A 55 -16.81 8.33 -10.89
CA LEU A 55 -16.40 7.17 -11.66
C LEU A 55 -15.21 6.49 -10.94
N ASN A 56 -15.48 5.75 -9.87
CA ASN A 56 -14.51 4.83 -9.24
C ASN A 56 -15.04 3.40 -9.32
N VAL A 57 -14.42 2.59 -10.18
CA VAL A 57 -14.53 1.12 -10.16
C VAL A 57 -13.51 0.60 -9.15
N ASP A 58 -13.94 -0.26 -8.23
CA ASP A 58 -13.06 -0.92 -7.26
C ASP A 58 -12.34 -2.08 -7.95
N GLU A 59 -11.01 -2.10 -7.89
CA GLU A 59 -10.19 -3.09 -8.59
C GLU A 59 -10.08 -4.41 -7.82
N ALA A 60 -10.32 -4.38 -6.50
CA ALA A 60 -10.38 -5.58 -5.67
C ALA A 60 -11.57 -6.49 -6.02
N GLU A 61 -12.56 -5.99 -6.77
CA GLU A 61 -13.72 -6.77 -7.21
C GLU A 61 -13.38 -7.94 -8.15
N PHE A 62 -12.22 -7.88 -8.81
CA PHE A 62 -11.74 -8.91 -9.74
C PHE A 62 -10.90 -10.00 -9.03
N GLU A 63 -10.53 -9.80 -7.77
CA GLU A 63 -9.65 -10.70 -7.00
C GLU A 63 -10.40 -11.96 -6.52
N VAL A 64 -9.66 -13.07 -6.33
CA VAL A 64 -10.24 -14.37 -5.95
C VAL A 64 -10.58 -14.37 -4.45
N PRO A 65 -11.80 -14.73 -4.02
CA PRO A 65 -12.11 -14.88 -2.60
C PRO A 65 -11.35 -16.07 -2.01
N VAL A 66 -10.71 -15.87 -0.86
CA VAL A 66 -10.19 -16.97 -0.03
C VAL A 66 -11.30 -17.36 0.96
N ALA A 67 -12.21 -18.24 0.53
CA ALA A 67 -13.29 -18.78 1.36
C ALA A 67 -13.42 -20.28 1.08
N SER A 68 -13.83 -21.06 2.10
CA SER A 68 -14.00 -22.51 2.01
C SER A 68 -15.38 -22.94 2.52
N GLY A 69 -15.96 -23.97 1.89
CA GLY A 69 -17.28 -24.51 2.26
C GLY A 69 -18.44 -23.60 1.85
N ASP A 70 -19.56 -23.68 2.59
CA ASP A 70 -20.82 -22.98 2.27
C ASP A 70 -20.66 -21.45 2.09
N ALA A 71 -19.66 -20.86 2.75
CA ALA A 71 -19.31 -19.46 2.61
C ALA A 71 -18.89 -19.06 1.17
N GLU A 72 -18.36 -19.99 0.37
CA GLU A 72 -18.04 -19.76 -1.04
C GLU A 72 -19.31 -19.59 -1.89
N ILE A 73 -20.30 -20.47 -1.70
CA ILE A 73 -21.58 -20.44 -2.44
C ILE A 73 -22.34 -19.15 -2.15
N ASP A 74 -22.39 -18.71 -0.89
CA ASP A 74 -23.03 -17.45 -0.50
C ASP A 74 -22.30 -16.20 -1.03
N VAL A 75 -20.99 -16.28 -1.28
CA VAL A 75 -20.25 -15.23 -2.00
C VAL A 75 -20.62 -15.23 -3.49
N ILE A 76 -20.73 -16.41 -4.11
CA ILE A 76 -21.15 -16.54 -5.52
C ILE A 76 -22.57 -16.01 -5.70
N LYS A 77 -23.56 -16.45 -4.89
CA LYS A 77 -24.96 -15.97 -4.93
C LYS A 77 -25.05 -14.44 -4.92
N ARG A 78 -24.32 -13.78 -4.00
CA ARG A 78 -24.26 -12.31 -3.90
C ARG A 78 -23.63 -11.67 -5.14
N LYS A 79 -22.50 -12.19 -5.62
CA LYS A 79 -21.85 -11.71 -6.85
C LYS A 79 -22.78 -11.85 -8.06
N THR A 80 -23.46 -12.98 -8.22
CA THR A 80 -24.42 -13.23 -9.31
C THR A 80 -25.54 -12.20 -9.33
N LEU A 81 -26.14 -11.91 -8.18
CA LEU A 81 -27.19 -10.90 -8.06
C LEU A 81 -26.70 -9.48 -8.43
N ASP A 82 -25.53 -9.08 -7.94
CA ASP A 82 -24.93 -7.78 -8.29
C ASP A 82 -24.56 -7.70 -9.79
N ARG A 83 -23.93 -8.74 -10.35
CA ARG A 83 -23.55 -8.80 -11.77
C ARG A 83 -24.77 -8.75 -12.70
N LEU A 84 -25.80 -9.55 -12.41
CA LEU A 84 -27.04 -9.60 -13.21
C LEU A 84 -27.80 -8.27 -13.16
N SER A 85 -27.93 -7.65 -11.98
CA SER A 85 -28.52 -6.31 -11.87
C SER A 85 -27.70 -5.26 -12.64
N GLU A 86 -26.36 -5.32 -12.58
CA GLU A 86 -25.49 -4.44 -13.37
C GLU A 86 -25.68 -4.62 -14.88
N VAL A 87 -25.84 -5.85 -15.39
CA VAL A 87 -26.13 -6.12 -16.82
C VAL A 87 -27.51 -5.60 -17.20
N LEU A 88 -28.54 -5.93 -16.42
CA LEU A 88 -29.93 -5.52 -16.67
C LEU A 88 -30.09 -3.99 -16.80
N ALA A 89 -29.28 -3.18 -16.12
CA ALA A 89 -29.25 -1.73 -16.27
C ALA A 89 -28.65 -1.24 -17.63
N ARG A 90 -29.13 -1.79 -18.75
CA ARG A 90 -28.67 -1.70 -20.14
C ARG A 90 -28.21 -0.32 -20.62
N PHE A 91 -28.88 0.75 -20.18
CA PHE A 91 -28.60 2.11 -20.64
C PHE A 91 -27.68 2.91 -19.70
N LYS A 92 -26.83 3.75 -20.31
CA LYS A 92 -25.96 4.72 -19.63
C LYS A 92 -26.36 6.13 -20.08
N THR A 93 -26.83 6.98 -19.17
CA THR A 93 -27.24 8.35 -19.51
C THR A 93 -26.04 9.22 -19.89
N ALA A 94 -25.96 9.66 -21.15
CA ALA A 94 -24.95 10.62 -21.60
C ALA A 94 -25.24 12.06 -21.13
N LYS A 95 -24.20 12.81 -20.77
CA LYS A 95 -24.23 14.27 -20.58
C LYS A 95 -24.00 14.95 -21.93
N GLY A 96 -24.85 15.92 -22.29
CA GLY A 96 -24.67 16.70 -23.52
C GLY A 96 -25.95 17.14 -24.22
N THR A 97 -26.82 17.94 -23.58
CA THR A 97 -27.67 18.97 -24.25
C THR A 97 -28.44 19.80 -23.23
N MET A 98 -28.65 21.10 -23.48
CA MET A 98 -29.16 22.07 -22.48
C MET A 98 -30.54 21.76 -21.85
N LYS A 99 -31.32 20.79 -22.38
CA LYS A 99 -32.53 20.27 -21.71
C LYS A 99 -32.24 19.54 -20.37
N GLN A 100 -30.98 19.33 -19.99
CA GLN A 100 -30.58 18.47 -18.88
C GLN A 100 -30.82 18.97 -17.44
N LYS A 101 -31.15 20.25 -17.19
CA LYS A 101 -31.51 20.70 -15.81
C LYS A 101 -32.73 19.97 -15.20
N LYS A 102 -33.53 19.25 -16.02
CA LYS A 102 -34.63 18.36 -15.58
C LYS A 102 -34.22 16.89 -15.29
N ARG A 103 -32.96 16.47 -15.50
CA ARG A 103 -32.57 15.03 -15.49
C ARG A 103 -31.86 14.51 -14.24
N ASN A 104 -31.37 15.36 -13.33
CA ASN A 104 -30.65 14.92 -12.11
C ASN A 104 -31.57 14.65 -10.90
N SER A 105 -32.89 14.68 -11.07
CA SER A 105 -33.87 14.54 -9.97
C SER A 105 -34.30 13.10 -9.69
N ASP A 106 -33.87 12.13 -10.50
CA ASP A 106 -34.23 10.71 -10.36
C ASP A 106 -33.18 9.76 -10.96
N ALA A 107 -33.19 8.51 -10.52
CA ALA A 107 -32.30 7.44 -10.96
C ALA A 107 -32.95 6.59 -12.06
N LYS A 108 -32.79 6.98 -13.33
CA LYS A 108 -33.28 6.18 -14.47
C LYS A 108 -32.34 5.03 -14.81
N HIS A 109 -32.89 3.92 -15.31
CA HIS A 109 -32.15 2.73 -15.73
C HIS A 109 -31.40 2.04 -14.59
N VAL A 110 -31.86 2.21 -13.34
CA VAL A 110 -31.44 1.38 -12.21
C VAL A 110 -32.25 0.09 -12.23
N ALA A 111 -31.56 -1.02 -12.05
CA ALA A 111 -32.11 -2.36 -11.96
C ALA A 111 -31.71 -2.98 -10.63
N SER A 112 -32.50 -3.95 -10.16
CA SER A 112 -32.20 -4.74 -8.97
C SER A 112 -32.72 -6.15 -9.15
N VAL A 113 -32.16 -7.10 -8.39
CA VAL A 113 -32.52 -8.52 -8.46
C VAL A 113 -32.52 -9.13 -7.06
N ILE A 114 -33.49 -10.02 -6.78
CA ILE A 114 -33.53 -10.91 -5.61
C ILE A 114 -33.58 -12.37 -6.09
N MET A 115 -33.00 -13.28 -5.31
CA MET A 115 -33.05 -14.73 -5.53
C MET A 115 -34.09 -15.38 -4.61
N VAL A 116 -34.94 -16.24 -5.16
CA VAL A 116 -35.86 -17.11 -4.40
C VAL A 116 -35.52 -18.57 -4.72
N GLU A 117 -35.22 -19.33 -3.69
CA GLU A 117 -34.78 -20.73 -3.74
C GLU A 117 -35.95 -21.64 -3.36
N ASP A 118 -36.26 -22.64 -4.18
CA ASP A 118 -37.27 -23.67 -3.91
C ASP A 118 -36.53 -24.98 -3.58
N THR A 119 -36.50 -25.34 -2.30
CA THR A 119 -35.62 -26.39 -1.77
C THR A 119 -36.06 -27.80 -2.17
N GLU A 120 -37.36 -28.03 -2.35
CA GLU A 120 -37.90 -29.31 -2.82
C GLU A 120 -37.70 -29.48 -4.32
N ALA A 121 -38.06 -28.46 -5.12
CA ALA A 121 -37.88 -28.51 -6.56
C ALA A 121 -36.41 -28.35 -7.02
N LYS A 122 -35.49 -28.08 -6.07
CA LYS A 122 -34.09 -27.68 -6.32
C LYS A 122 -33.99 -26.60 -7.39
N SER A 123 -34.92 -25.65 -7.39
CA SER A 123 -35.00 -24.60 -8.42
C SER A 123 -34.75 -23.23 -7.83
N VAL A 124 -34.25 -22.31 -8.65
CA VAL A 124 -33.98 -20.93 -8.23
C VAL A 124 -34.65 -19.96 -9.21
N THR A 125 -35.34 -18.96 -8.68
CA THR A 125 -36.00 -17.91 -9.46
C THR A 125 -35.39 -16.55 -9.13
N PHE A 126 -34.85 -15.89 -10.15
CA PHE A 126 -34.37 -14.51 -10.07
C PHE A 126 -35.52 -13.55 -10.35
N LEU A 127 -35.94 -12.81 -9.32
CA LEU A 127 -36.92 -11.74 -9.42
C LEU A 127 -36.22 -10.46 -9.87
N CYS A 128 -36.54 -9.98 -11.07
CA CYS A 128 -35.88 -8.84 -11.72
C CYS A 128 -36.80 -7.61 -11.73
N SER A 129 -36.27 -6.44 -11.34
CA SER A 129 -37.00 -5.16 -11.38
C SER A 129 -36.13 -4.02 -11.93
N LYS A 130 -36.79 -3.00 -12.49
CA LYS A 130 -36.22 -1.73 -12.94
C LYS A 130 -37.12 -0.56 -12.52
N ASN A 131 -36.52 0.61 -12.32
CA ASN A 131 -37.26 1.83 -11.98
C ASN A 131 -38.33 2.20 -13.02
N GLU A 132 -38.08 1.90 -14.29
CA GLU A 132 -39.03 2.07 -15.41
C GLU A 132 -39.83 0.81 -15.80
N GLY A 133 -39.57 -0.34 -15.16
CA GLY A 133 -40.01 -1.67 -15.62
C GLY A 133 -39.07 -2.33 -16.62
N LEU A 134 -39.22 -3.65 -16.82
CA LEU A 134 -38.52 -4.39 -17.86
C LEU A 134 -39.27 -4.22 -19.20
N ASP A 135 -38.53 -3.98 -20.28
CA ASP A 135 -39.03 -3.88 -21.65
C ASP A 135 -38.93 -5.21 -22.42
N THR A 136 -39.47 -5.25 -23.65
CA THR A 136 -39.50 -6.46 -24.48
C THR A 136 -38.12 -7.03 -24.79
N MET A 137 -37.10 -6.16 -24.93
CA MET A 137 -35.72 -6.57 -25.17
C MET A 137 -35.07 -7.13 -23.89
N ASP A 138 -35.48 -6.64 -22.71
CA ASP A 138 -35.07 -7.21 -21.42
C ASP A 138 -35.66 -8.61 -21.21
N MET A 139 -36.93 -8.81 -21.57
CA MET A 139 -37.61 -10.10 -21.45
C MET A 139 -36.99 -11.14 -22.37
N HIS A 140 -36.80 -10.82 -23.66
CA HIS A 140 -36.10 -11.70 -24.60
C HIS A 140 -34.67 -12.04 -24.15
N PHE A 141 -33.95 -11.08 -23.55
CA PHE A 141 -32.62 -11.35 -22.97
C PHE A 141 -32.69 -12.33 -21.79
N LEU A 142 -33.65 -12.17 -20.89
CA LEU A 142 -33.84 -13.04 -19.73
C LEU A 142 -34.31 -14.45 -20.15
N GLU A 143 -35.18 -14.56 -21.15
CA GLU A 143 -35.60 -15.83 -21.75
C GLU A 143 -34.41 -16.57 -22.38
N ARG A 144 -33.58 -15.87 -23.16
CA ARG A 144 -32.38 -16.46 -23.76
C ARG A 144 -31.32 -16.85 -22.70
N LEU A 145 -31.23 -16.09 -21.61
CA LEU A 145 -30.36 -16.42 -20.49
C LEU A 145 -30.88 -17.63 -19.69
N ASP A 146 -32.20 -17.80 -19.54
CA ASP A 146 -32.83 -19.02 -19.00
C ASP A 146 -32.38 -20.23 -19.83
N GLU A 147 -32.65 -20.23 -21.15
CA GLU A 147 -32.27 -21.32 -22.07
C GLU A 147 -30.80 -21.74 -21.92
N LEU A 148 -29.87 -20.77 -21.93
CA LEU A 148 -28.45 -21.05 -21.83
C LEU A 148 -28.06 -21.63 -20.46
N LEU A 149 -28.57 -21.09 -19.35
CA LEU A 149 -28.28 -21.62 -18.02
C LEU A 149 -28.95 -22.98 -17.77
N GLN A 150 -30.13 -23.24 -18.34
CA GLN A 150 -30.79 -24.55 -18.27
C GLN A 150 -30.06 -25.60 -19.11
N ASN A 151 -29.51 -25.22 -20.26
CA ASN A 151 -28.64 -26.10 -21.03
C ASN A 151 -27.35 -26.38 -20.27
N ILE A 152 -26.81 -25.39 -19.54
CA ILE A 152 -25.69 -25.60 -18.63
C ILE A 152 -26.06 -26.63 -17.55
N LEU A 153 -27.16 -26.48 -16.82
CA LEU A 153 -27.53 -27.44 -15.77
C LEU A 153 -27.78 -28.89 -16.24
N LYS A 154 -27.93 -29.14 -17.54
CA LYS A 154 -28.15 -30.48 -18.13
C LYS A 154 -26.88 -31.17 -18.63
N GLY A 155 -25.77 -30.43 -18.79
CA GLY A 155 -24.51 -30.97 -19.29
C GLY A 155 -23.64 -31.60 -18.20
N SER A 156 -22.86 -32.63 -18.55
CA SER A 156 -21.84 -33.23 -17.69
C SER A 156 -20.45 -32.66 -17.99
N TYR A 157 -20.13 -31.50 -17.41
CA TYR A 157 -18.98 -30.68 -17.83
C TYR A 157 -17.62 -31.37 -17.76
N LEU A 158 -17.00 -31.45 -18.93
CA LEU A 158 -15.53 -31.43 -19.05
C LEU A 158 -15.02 -29.98 -19.11
N VAL A 159 -13.73 -29.78 -18.81
CA VAL A 159 -13.11 -28.44 -18.65
C VAL A 159 -13.25 -27.57 -19.90
N ASP A 160 -13.17 -28.17 -21.09
CA ASP A 160 -13.30 -27.45 -22.36
C ASP A 160 -14.73 -26.94 -22.61
N GLU A 161 -15.75 -27.68 -22.17
CA GLU A 161 -17.17 -27.32 -22.31
C GLU A 161 -17.55 -26.13 -21.42
N GLN A 162 -16.93 -26.00 -20.24
CA GLN A 162 -17.11 -24.82 -19.37
C GLN A 162 -16.65 -23.53 -20.06
N THR A 163 -15.58 -23.60 -20.85
CA THR A 163 -15.07 -22.43 -21.59
C THR A 163 -16.05 -21.99 -22.69
N GLN A 164 -16.66 -22.95 -23.40
CA GLN A 164 -17.70 -22.66 -24.39
C GLN A 164 -18.97 -22.09 -23.75
N ALA A 165 -19.42 -22.67 -22.62
CA ALA A 165 -20.58 -22.17 -21.88
C ALA A 165 -20.42 -20.69 -21.45
N VAL A 166 -19.22 -20.28 -21.02
CA VAL A 166 -18.91 -18.87 -20.72
C VAL A 166 -19.00 -17.99 -21.97
N HIS A 167 -18.64 -18.52 -23.15
CA HIS A 167 -18.70 -17.75 -24.40
C HIS A 167 -20.15 -17.53 -24.85
N ASP A 168 -21.01 -18.57 -24.84
CA ASP A 168 -22.41 -18.44 -25.28
C ASP A 168 -23.22 -17.47 -24.40
N VAL A 169 -22.97 -17.51 -23.08
CA VAL A 169 -23.56 -16.58 -22.09
C VAL A 169 -23.00 -15.17 -22.26
N PHE A 170 -21.70 -15.03 -22.50
CA PHE A 170 -21.08 -13.72 -22.74
C PHE A 170 -21.59 -13.05 -24.01
N ASP A 171 -21.76 -13.81 -25.09
CA ASP A 171 -22.22 -13.33 -26.38
C ASP A 171 -23.61 -12.69 -26.26
N THR A 172 -24.53 -13.40 -25.61
CA THR A 172 -25.88 -12.93 -25.28
C THR A 172 -25.85 -11.65 -24.43
N MET A 173 -24.97 -11.58 -23.43
CA MET A 173 -24.83 -10.39 -22.57
C MET A 173 -24.19 -9.20 -23.28
N PHE A 174 -23.23 -9.45 -24.18
CA PHE A 174 -22.51 -8.42 -24.92
C PHE A 174 -23.43 -7.72 -25.93
N GLU A 175 -24.23 -8.51 -26.66
CA GLU A 175 -25.23 -8.02 -27.61
C GLU A 175 -26.34 -7.23 -26.89
N TYR A 176 -26.92 -7.78 -25.82
CA TYR A 176 -27.87 -7.05 -24.99
C TYR A 176 -27.28 -5.75 -24.39
N SER A 177 -25.99 -5.76 -24.03
CA SER A 177 -25.28 -4.60 -23.47
C SER A 177 -24.77 -3.59 -24.51
N GLN A 178 -25.07 -3.76 -25.80
CA GLN A 178 -24.55 -2.90 -26.88
C GLN A 178 -24.61 -1.38 -26.57
N PRO A 179 -25.70 -0.79 -26.02
CA PRO A 179 -25.73 0.65 -25.71
C PRO A 179 -24.70 1.11 -24.67
N ARG A 180 -24.29 0.22 -23.75
CA ARG A 180 -23.20 0.46 -22.80
C ARG A 180 -21.84 0.27 -23.46
N VAL A 181 -21.70 -0.75 -24.31
CA VAL A 181 -20.46 -1.00 -25.05
C VAL A 181 -20.13 0.21 -25.91
N GLU A 182 -21.07 0.69 -26.72
CA GLU A 182 -20.93 1.89 -27.55
C GLU A 182 -20.64 3.14 -26.70
N TYR A 183 -21.31 3.32 -25.56
CA TYR A 183 -21.05 4.45 -24.65
C TYR A 183 -19.62 4.45 -24.10
N TYR A 184 -19.14 3.32 -23.59
CA TYR A 184 -17.81 3.23 -22.98
C TYR A 184 -16.69 3.22 -24.03
N SER A 185 -16.90 2.58 -25.19
CA SER A 185 -16.03 2.76 -26.37
C SER A 185 -15.91 4.23 -26.75
N THR A 186 -17.04 4.94 -26.94
CA THR A 186 -17.03 6.38 -27.27
C THR A 186 -16.31 7.22 -26.22
N LYS A 187 -16.35 6.81 -24.94
CA LYS A 187 -15.61 7.45 -23.84
C LYS A 187 -14.10 7.19 -23.86
N ILE A 188 -13.66 6.03 -24.35
CA ILE A 188 -12.26 5.70 -24.59
C ILE A 188 -11.77 6.42 -25.85
N CYS A 189 -12.44 6.23 -26.99
CA CYS A 189 -12.15 6.94 -28.24
C CYS A 189 -12.06 8.45 -28.01
N GLY A 190 -13.05 9.07 -27.37
CA GLY A 190 -13.04 10.51 -27.10
C GLY A 190 -11.92 10.96 -26.14
N ALA A 191 -11.44 10.10 -25.23
CA ALA A 191 -10.27 10.40 -24.42
C ALA A 191 -8.97 10.32 -25.24
N ILE A 192 -8.87 9.36 -26.16
CA ILE A 192 -7.71 9.20 -27.05
C ILE A 192 -7.69 10.29 -28.13
N THR A 193 -8.83 10.62 -28.74
CA THR A 193 -8.96 11.73 -29.69
C THR A 193 -8.57 13.05 -29.03
N GLU A 194 -8.97 13.30 -27.78
CA GLU A 194 -8.52 14.52 -27.08
C GLU A 194 -7.02 14.47 -26.76
N ALA A 195 -6.48 13.32 -26.33
CA ALA A 195 -5.03 13.14 -26.14
C ALA A 195 -4.23 13.35 -27.44
N LYS A 196 -4.74 12.87 -28.59
CA LYS A 196 -4.14 13.08 -29.91
C LYS A 196 -4.29 14.52 -30.41
N ARG A 197 -5.44 15.17 -30.18
CA ARG A 197 -5.66 16.59 -30.51
C ARG A 197 -4.74 17.53 -29.73
N ILE A 198 -4.34 17.14 -28.51
CA ILE A 198 -3.30 17.82 -27.71
C ILE A 198 -1.90 17.73 -28.38
N VAL A 199 -1.67 16.75 -29.27
CA VAL A 199 -0.41 16.54 -30.02
C VAL A 199 -0.46 17.11 -31.44
N GLU A 200 -1.62 17.03 -32.12
CA GLU A 200 -1.75 17.30 -33.56
C GLU A 200 -1.87 18.78 -33.98
N LEU A 201 -1.88 19.75 -33.07
CA LEU A 201 -1.96 21.18 -33.43
C LEU A 201 -0.62 21.66 -34.05
N PRO A 202 -0.48 21.88 -35.38
CA PRO A 202 0.84 22.01 -35.98
C PRO A 202 1.21 23.47 -36.27
N LYS A 203 2.40 23.87 -35.76
CA LYS A 203 3.48 24.65 -36.43
C LYS A 203 3.16 25.46 -37.72
N ARG A 204 2.04 26.21 -37.80
CA ARG A 204 1.73 27.14 -38.89
C ARG A 204 1.52 28.55 -38.36
N LEU A 205 2.64 29.21 -38.07
CA LEU A 205 2.89 30.65 -38.20
C LEU A 205 4.30 30.92 -37.62
N ILE A 206 5.33 30.76 -38.45
CA ILE A 206 6.69 31.23 -38.13
C ILE A 206 7.08 32.23 -39.21
N GLY A 207 7.27 33.49 -38.80
CA GLY A 207 7.85 34.56 -39.60
C GLY A 207 9.08 35.12 -38.86
N PRO A 208 10.17 35.51 -39.56
CA PRO A 208 11.50 35.41 -38.98
C PRO A 208 12.02 36.74 -38.38
N LYS A 209 11.75 36.96 -37.10
CA LYS A 209 12.49 37.86 -36.18
C LYS A 209 12.00 37.60 -34.75
N THR A 210 12.82 37.93 -33.76
CA THR A 210 12.49 37.81 -32.32
C THR A 210 12.37 36.37 -31.79
N GLN A 211 13.45 35.57 -31.90
CA GLN A 211 13.60 34.32 -31.15
C GLN A 211 14.11 34.59 -29.71
N GLN A 212 13.59 35.62 -29.04
CA GLN A 212 14.23 36.12 -27.82
C GLN A 212 13.31 36.81 -26.82
N ASP A 213 12.03 37.06 -27.14
CA ASP A 213 11.17 37.82 -26.25
C ASP A 213 9.67 37.49 -26.39
N TYR A 214 9.00 37.35 -25.24
CA TYR A 214 7.56 37.21 -25.01
C TYR A 214 6.77 36.05 -25.66
N LEU A 215 6.61 34.98 -24.88
CA LEU A 215 5.27 34.66 -24.38
C LEU A 215 5.21 34.66 -22.84
N GLN A 216 5.58 35.80 -22.24
CA GLN A 216 4.73 36.31 -21.16
C GLN A 216 3.42 36.78 -21.82
N ILE A 217 2.24 36.24 -21.45
CA ILE A 217 1.13 36.80 -20.63
C ILE A 217 0.10 35.65 -20.50
N SER A 218 -0.78 35.53 -19.50
CA SER A 218 -0.67 35.76 -18.05
C SER A 218 -1.59 34.71 -17.41
N SER A 219 -0.95 33.81 -16.68
CA SER A 219 -1.37 33.33 -15.38
C SER A 219 -2.75 33.75 -14.80
N GLY A 220 -3.50 32.79 -14.25
CA GLY A 220 -4.76 33.07 -13.55
C GLY A 220 -4.51 33.48 -12.10
N ALA A 221 -4.92 34.71 -11.72
CA ALA A 221 -4.75 35.26 -10.39
C ALA A 221 -5.81 34.71 -9.40
N TRP A 222 -5.37 34.01 -8.35
CA TRP A 222 -6.22 33.42 -7.30
C TRP A 222 -5.97 34.09 -5.94
N GLU A 223 -7.01 34.67 -5.33
CA GLU A 223 -6.93 35.28 -4.00
C GLU A 223 -7.37 34.31 -2.89
N ASP A 224 -6.60 34.23 -1.80
CA ASP A 224 -6.95 33.38 -0.65
C ASP A 224 -7.74 34.10 0.46
N ASN A 225 -8.14 33.34 1.47
CA ASN A 225 -8.98 33.81 2.59
C ASN A 225 -8.27 34.84 3.52
N HIS A 226 -7.06 35.30 3.18
CA HIS A 226 -6.32 36.35 3.88
C HIS A 226 -6.04 37.57 2.96
N GLY A 227 -6.57 37.59 1.73
CA GLY A 227 -6.49 38.73 0.81
C GLY A 227 -5.20 38.79 -0.04
N LEU A 228 -4.70 37.63 -0.50
CA LEU A 228 -3.46 37.54 -1.28
C LEU A 228 -3.62 36.77 -2.59
N TYR A 229 -3.33 37.44 -3.71
CA TYR A 229 -3.47 36.98 -5.10
C TYR A 229 -2.22 36.25 -5.66
N TYR A 230 -2.42 35.18 -6.44
CA TYR A 230 -1.35 34.32 -6.99
C TYR A 230 -1.56 33.85 -8.44
N GLU A 231 -0.51 33.87 -9.27
CA GLU A 231 -0.54 33.71 -10.74
C GLU A 231 0.44 32.60 -11.27
N PHE A 232 0.04 31.68 -12.17
CA PHE A 232 0.88 30.50 -12.63
C PHE A 232 0.87 30.11 -14.14
N ARG A 233 1.90 29.37 -14.66
CA ARG A 233 2.06 28.94 -16.08
C ARG A 233 2.82 27.58 -16.33
N PRO A 234 2.68 26.88 -17.49
CA PRO A 234 3.27 25.52 -17.74
C PRO A 234 4.03 25.24 -19.09
N GLY A 235 4.82 24.15 -19.14
CA GLY A 235 5.44 23.47 -20.32
C GLY A 235 6.77 22.72 -19.97
N GLY A 236 7.25 21.62 -20.57
CA GLY A 236 6.88 20.77 -21.73
C GLY A 236 7.62 19.38 -21.76
N ARG A 237 7.51 18.56 -22.83
CA ARG A 237 7.87 17.11 -22.89
C ARG A 237 9.20 16.75 -23.62
N GLY A 238 9.68 15.50 -23.48
CA GLY A 238 10.72 14.84 -24.31
C GLY A 238 10.57 13.30 -24.36
N GLU A 239 11.02 12.65 -25.44
CA GLU A 239 10.79 11.24 -25.79
C GLU A 239 11.86 10.27 -25.26
N GLY A 240 11.57 8.96 -25.15
CA GLY A 240 12.49 7.94 -24.66
C GLY A 240 12.51 6.67 -25.51
N SER A 241 13.70 6.25 -25.93
CA SER A 241 13.96 4.97 -26.60
C SER A 241 14.05 3.81 -25.60
N ILE A 242 13.82 2.60 -26.11
CA ILE A 242 13.72 1.34 -25.36
C ILE A 242 15.08 0.99 -24.71
N SER A 243 15.04 0.52 -23.46
CA SER A 243 16.19 -0.02 -22.73
C SER A 243 15.83 -1.41 -22.18
N ASP A 244 16.77 -2.35 -22.25
CA ASP A 244 16.48 -3.79 -22.15
C ASP A 244 16.19 -4.31 -20.74
N LYS A 245 14.99 -4.87 -20.61
CA LYS A 245 14.61 -6.09 -19.88
C LYS A 245 15.50 -6.51 -18.70
N ALA A 246 15.08 -6.10 -17.50
CA ALA A 246 15.24 -6.96 -16.33
C ALA A 246 14.24 -8.13 -16.43
N VAL A 247 14.74 -9.34 -16.74
CA VAL A 247 13.91 -10.55 -16.76
C VAL A 247 13.66 -11.02 -15.32
N ASP A 248 12.47 -10.74 -14.81
CA ASP A 248 12.00 -11.23 -13.51
C ASP A 248 11.77 -12.76 -13.60
N CYS A 249 12.40 -13.55 -12.74
CA CYS A 249 12.36 -15.02 -12.79
C CYS A 249 11.02 -15.63 -12.32
N LEU A 250 9.95 -14.85 -12.39
CA LEU A 250 8.55 -15.21 -12.17
C LEU A 250 7.63 -14.69 -13.30
N SER A 251 8.19 -14.10 -14.35
CA SER A 251 7.48 -13.82 -15.60
C SER A 251 7.53 -15.06 -16.50
N ASP A 252 6.38 -15.70 -16.72
CA ASP A 252 6.21 -16.52 -17.93
C ASP A 252 6.31 -15.58 -19.15
N PRO A 253 7.14 -15.87 -20.17
CA PRO A 253 7.20 -15.07 -21.40
C PRO A 253 5.82 -14.87 -22.07
N GLN A 254 4.87 -15.81 -21.90
CA GLN A 254 3.49 -15.67 -22.38
C GLN A 254 2.68 -14.63 -21.60
N GLU A 255 3.02 -14.37 -20.32
CA GLU A 255 2.34 -13.38 -19.49
C GLU A 255 2.75 -11.93 -19.80
N GLU A 256 4.01 -11.71 -20.18
CA GLU A 256 4.46 -10.40 -20.64
C GLU A 256 3.97 -10.08 -22.06
N SER A 257 3.91 -11.08 -22.96
CA SER A 257 3.37 -10.88 -24.31
C SER A 257 1.90 -10.47 -24.28
N LEU A 258 1.09 -11.06 -23.40
CA LEU A 258 -0.35 -10.75 -23.29
C LEU A 258 -0.60 -9.26 -22.94
N VAL A 259 0.24 -8.65 -22.11
CA VAL A 259 0.11 -7.22 -21.75
C VAL A 259 0.39 -6.31 -22.96
N GLN A 260 1.42 -6.63 -23.74
CA GLN A 260 1.78 -5.86 -24.94
C GLN A 260 0.80 -6.09 -26.09
N GLU A 261 0.30 -7.32 -26.25
CA GLU A 261 -0.77 -7.66 -27.18
C GLU A 261 -2.03 -6.84 -26.88
N VAL A 262 -2.52 -6.86 -25.63
CA VAL A 262 -3.71 -6.10 -25.22
C VAL A 262 -3.49 -4.58 -25.31
N TYR A 263 -2.29 -4.08 -25.03
CA TYR A 263 -1.99 -2.66 -25.21
C TYR A 263 -2.00 -2.26 -26.70
N SER A 264 -1.47 -3.11 -27.57
CA SER A 264 -1.49 -2.89 -29.03
C SER A 264 -2.91 -2.98 -29.59
N GLU A 265 -3.65 -4.03 -29.27
CA GLU A 265 -5.05 -4.21 -29.67
C GLU A 265 -5.93 -3.03 -29.16
N PHE A 266 -5.67 -2.49 -27.97
CA PHE A 266 -6.32 -1.28 -27.46
C PHE A 266 -6.01 -0.04 -28.32
N LEU A 267 -4.76 0.16 -28.72
CA LEU A 267 -4.37 1.30 -29.58
C LEU A 267 -4.94 1.16 -31.00
N ASP A 268 -5.00 -0.04 -31.55
CA ASP A 268 -5.58 -0.28 -32.87
C ASP A 268 -7.10 -0.08 -32.87
N LEU A 269 -7.81 -0.64 -31.88
CA LEU A 269 -9.27 -0.56 -31.76
C LEU A 269 -9.78 0.86 -31.48
N PHE A 270 -9.08 1.63 -30.64
CA PHE A 270 -9.57 2.92 -30.14
C PHE A 270 -8.73 4.13 -30.58
N GLY A 271 -7.55 3.92 -31.17
CA GLY A 271 -6.62 5.00 -31.53
C GLY A 271 -6.72 5.50 -32.98
N ASN A 272 -7.19 4.68 -33.92
CA ASN A 272 -7.25 5.06 -35.33
C ASN A 272 -8.50 5.90 -35.64
N GLY A 273 -8.39 7.23 -35.45
CA GLY A 273 -9.47 8.16 -35.75
C GLY A 273 -9.60 8.45 -37.25
N LEU A 274 -10.81 8.20 -37.79
CA LEU A 274 -11.52 8.88 -38.91
C LEU A 274 -12.20 7.97 -39.94
N ASN A 275 -11.93 6.66 -40.01
CA ASN A 275 -12.55 5.78 -41.00
C ASN A 275 -13.72 4.93 -40.46
N GLN A 276 -14.93 5.50 -40.56
CA GLN A 276 -16.31 4.95 -40.67
C GLN A 276 -16.79 3.62 -40.01
N VAL A 277 -15.95 2.78 -39.42
CA VAL A 277 -16.35 1.53 -38.75
C VAL A 277 -16.65 1.80 -37.26
N ARG A 278 -17.71 1.19 -36.70
CA ARG A 278 -18.00 1.30 -35.25
C ARG A 278 -16.87 0.65 -34.44
N GLN A 279 -16.14 1.44 -33.67
CA GLN A 279 -15.06 0.98 -32.78
C GLN A 279 -15.62 0.28 -31.53
N ILE A 280 -16.02 -0.97 -31.72
CA ILE A 280 -16.54 -1.87 -30.69
C ILE A 280 -15.38 -2.81 -30.28
N PRO A 281 -15.09 -3.00 -28.99
CA PRO A 281 -14.08 -3.97 -28.55
C PRO A 281 -14.42 -5.36 -29.04
N THR A 282 -13.43 -6.13 -29.46
CA THR A 282 -13.65 -7.55 -29.79
C THR A 282 -14.09 -8.30 -28.52
N LYS A 283 -14.93 -9.33 -28.70
CA LYS A 283 -15.31 -10.24 -27.61
C LYS A 283 -14.05 -10.86 -26.96
N ASP A 284 -13.03 -11.15 -27.76
CA ASP A 284 -11.75 -11.72 -27.33
C ASP A 284 -10.87 -10.75 -26.51
N PHE A 285 -10.74 -9.49 -26.96
CA PHE A 285 -10.04 -8.43 -26.24
C PHE A 285 -10.50 -8.32 -24.77
N LEU A 286 -11.81 -8.36 -24.52
CA LEU A 286 -12.35 -8.27 -23.17
C LEU A 286 -12.02 -9.50 -22.31
N LYS A 287 -11.83 -10.69 -22.90
CA LYS A 287 -11.31 -11.89 -22.22
C LYS A 287 -9.87 -11.68 -21.79
N LYS A 288 -9.01 -11.17 -22.69
CA LYS A 288 -7.59 -10.90 -22.39
C LYS A 288 -7.44 -9.83 -21.30
N VAL A 289 -8.17 -8.72 -21.42
CA VAL A 289 -8.20 -7.65 -20.39
C VAL A 289 -8.68 -8.20 -19.04
N TYR A 290 -9.68 -9.09 -19.02
CA TYR A 290 -10.14 -9.74 -17.78
C TYR A 290 -9.02 -10.57 -17.11
N ARG A 291 -8.25 -11.36 -17.88
CA ARG A 291 -7.10 -12.11 -17.35
C ARG A 291 -6.06 -11.16 -16.74
N ILE A 292 -5.68 -10.09 -17.47
CA ILE A 292 -4.72 -9.08 -17.00
C ILE A 292 -5.18 -8.37 -15.72
N VAL A 293 -6.45 -7.93 -15.65
CA VAL A 293 -6.96 -7.14 -14.52
C VAL A 293 -6.99 -7.95 -13.22
N ARG A 294 -7.21 -9.27 -13.31
CA ARG A 294 -7.13 -10.20 -12.17
C ARG A 294 -5.70 -10.48 -11.72
N HIS A 295 -4.71 -10.37 -12.61
CA HIS A 295 -3.34 -10.72 -12.30
C HIS A 295 -2.61 -9.53 -11.61
N PRO A 296 -2.09 -9.70 -10.38
CA PRO A 296 -1.54 -8.58 -9.59
C PRO A 296 -0.31 -7.92 -10.20
N ARG A 297 0.39 -8.58 -11.14
CA ARG A 297 1.59 -8.07 -11.84
C ARG A 297 1.27 -7.42 -13.19
N GLN A 298 0.40 -8.04 -13.99
CA GLN A 298 0.03 -7.54 -15.33
C GLN A 298 -0.86 -6.28 -15.25
N ARG A 299 -1.76 -6.19 -14.26
CA ARG A 299 -2.62 -5.01 -14.03
C ARG A 299 -1.84 -3.70 -13.84
N PRO A 300 -0.79 -3.62 -12.99
CA PRO A 300 0.11 -2.46 -12.94
C PRO A 300 0.84 -2.16 -14.26
N ALA A 301 1.29 -3.18 -15.00
CA ALA A 301 2.01 -2.99 -16.25
C ALA A 301 1.12 -2.34 -17.34
N LEU A 302 -0.06 -2.90 -17.61
CA LEU A 302 -1.02 -2.33 -18.56
C LEU A 302 -1.43 -0.90 -18.18
N LYS A 303 -1.62 -0.62 -16.89
CA LYS A 303 -1.87 0.76 -16.40
C LYS A 303 -0.75 1.73 -16.73
N SER A 304 0.52 1.30 -16.64
CA SER A 304 1.67 2.16 -16.91
C SER A 304 1.70 2.56 -18.38
N LEU A 305 1.55 1.59 -19.28
CA LEU A 305 1.48 1.80 -20.74
C LEU A 305 0.31 2.72 -21.11
N LEU A 306 -0.88 2.49 -20.55
CA LEU A 306 -2.04 3.35 -20.79
C LEU A 306 -1.83 4.78 -20.25
N ARG A 307 -1.17 4.99 -19.11
CA ARG A 307 -0.83 6.36 -18.63
C ARG A 307 0.07 7.11 -19.59
N GLN A 308 1.05 6.43 -20.16
CA GLN A 308 1.95 7.00 -21.17
C GLN A 308 1.17 7.38 -22.44
N ALA A 309 0.25 6.52 -22.89
CA ALA A 309 -0.65 6.80 -24.02
C ALA A 309 -1.58 8.01 -23.80
N PHE A 310 -1.97 8.30 -22.55
CA PHE A 310 -2.71 9.51 -22.17
C PHE A 310 -1.80 10.65 -21.65
N HIS A 311 -0.49 10.56 -21.86
CA HIS A 311 0.50 11.58 -21.53
C HIS A 311 0.45 12.05 -20.05
N ASP A 312 0.22 11.11 -19.13
CA ASP A 312 0.03 11.35 -17.70
C ASP A 312 -1.13 12.30 -17.32
N ASP A 313 -2.05 12.60 -18.24
CA ASP A 313 -3.30 13.28 -17.91
C ASP A 313 -4.17 12.36 -17.03
N LYS A 314 -4.20 12.68 -15.74
CA LYS A 314 -4.91 11.91 -14.71
C LYS A 314 -6.42 11.88 -14.93
N GLY A 315 -6.99 12.79 -15.71
CA GLY A 315 -8.41 12.83 -16.06
C GLY A 315 -8.74 11.90 -17.22
N LEU A 316 -8.01 12.03 -18.34
CA LEU A 316 -8.18 11.20 -19.53
C LEU A 316 -7.83 9.73 -19.25
N PHE A 317 -6.69 9.46 -18.59
CA PHE A 317 -6.34 8.12 -18.14
C PHE A 317 -7.43 7.52 -17.23
N LYS A 318 -7.92 8.27 -16.25
CA LYS A 318 -8.98 7.77 -15.35
C LYS A 318 -10.28 7.49 -16.12
N GLN A 319 -10.67 8.36 -17.05
CA GLN A 319 -11.85 8.17 -17.89
C GLN A 319 -11.72 6.89 -18.73
N ALA A 320 -10.58 6.68 -19.40
CA ALA A 320 -10.34 5.52 -20.25
C ALA A 320 -10.22 4.23 -19.43
N TRP A 321 -9.40 4.21 -18.38
CA TRP A 321 -9.21 3.03 -17.51
C TRP A 321 -10.51 2.57 -16.86
N VAL A 322 -11.32 3.49 -16.31
CA VAL A 322 -12.61 3.14 -15.72
C VAL A 322 -13.60 2.66 -16.78
N SER A 323 -13.60 3.26 -17.97
CA SER A 323 -14.46 2.80 -19.08
C SER A 323 -14.07 1.39 -19.56
N LEU A 324 -12.77 1.09 -19.63
CA LEU A 324 -12.26 -0.24 -19.96
C LEU A 324 -12.71 -1.28 -18.93
N LEU A 325 -12.56 -1.00 -17.64
CA LEU A 325 -13.03 -1.91 -16.57
C LEU A 325 -14.55 -2.13 -16.61
N TYR A 326 -15.35 -1.13 -16.99
CA TYR A 326 -16.79 -1.31 -17.19
C TYR A 326 -17.14 -2.22 -18.38
N LEU A 327 -16.34 -2.22 -19.46
CA LEU A 327 -16.49 -3.16 -20.57
C LEU A 327 -16.12 -4.59 -20.12
N THR A 328 -14.97 -4.75 -19.44
CA THR A 328 -14.49 -6.03 -18.90
C THR A 328 -15.47 -6.66 -17.90
N ARG A 329 -16.23 -5.85 -17.15
CA ARG A 329 -17.29 -6.32 -16.24
C ARG A 329 -18.42 -7.10 -16.93
N ILE A 330 -18.65 -6.92 -18.23
CA ILE A 330 -19.64 -7.70 -18.99
C ILE A 330 -19.18 -9.16 -19.11
N PHE A 331 -17.90 -9.37 -19.45
CA PHE A 331 -17.31 -10.72 -19.46
C PHE A 331 -17.28 -11.34 -18.07
N PHE A 332 -16.92 -10.57 -17.04
CA PHE A 332 -16.94 -11.05 -15.66
C PHE A 332 -18.35 -11.46 -15.18
N ALA A 333 -19.41 -10.77 -15.64
CA ALA A 333 -20.78 -11.16 -15.33
C ALA A 333 -21.14 -12.54 -15.91
N ALA A 334 -20.73 -12.83 -17.16
CA ALA A 334 -20.92 -14.13 -17.78
C ALA A 334 -20.18 -15.25 -17.02
N VAL A 335 -18.89 -15.04 -16.70
CA VAL A 335 -18.11 -15.97 -15.86
C VAL A 335 -18.82 -16.25 -14.54
N THR A 336 -19.30 -15.20 -13.85
CA THR A 336 -19.98 -15.34 -12.54
C THR A 336 -21.29 -16.13 -12.64
N LEU A 337 -22.06 -15.95 -13.72
CA LEU A 337 -23.33 -16.66 -13.92
C LEU A 337 -23.14 -18.14 -14.31
N VAL A 338 -22.10 -18.46 -15.08
CA VAL A 338 -21.72 -19.85 -15.37
C VAL A 338 -21.11 -20.53 -14.14
N ASP A 339 -20.22 -19.86 -13.41
CA ASP A 339 -19.69 -20.35 -12.13
C ASP A 339 -20.83 -20.64 -11.13
N PHE A 340 -21.86 -19.78 -11.09
CA PHE A 340 -23.06 -20.04 -10.28
C PHE A 340 -23.83 -21.27 -10.74
N ALA A 341 -24.12 -21.41 -12.04
CA ALA A 341 -24.84 -22.58 -12.54
C ALA A 341 -24.09 -23.88 -12.21
N ILE A 342 -22.79 -23.95 -12.48
CA ILE A 342 -21.95 -25.14 -12.28
C ILE A 342 -21.72 -25.46 -10.79
N LYS A 343 -21.49 -24.46 -9.93
CA LYS A 343 -21.19 -24.67 -8.50
C LYS A 343 -22.42 -24.74 -7.61
N SER A 344 -23.61 -24.40 -8.11
CA SER A 344 -24.86 -24.50 -7.34
C SER A 344 -25.42 -25.92 -7.34
N THR A 345 -26.24 -26.22 -6.35
CA THR A 345 -26.96 -27.51 -6.23
C THR A 345 -28.33 -27.51 -6.91
N PHE A 346 -28.64 -26.49 -7.72
CA PHE A 346 -29.93 -26.30 -8.38
C PHE A 346 -30.01 -27.07 -9.71
N THR A 347 -31.18 -27.61 -10.01
CA THR A 347 -31.50 -28.33 -11.26
C THR A 347 -32.30 -27.47 -12.24
N CYS A 348 -32.69 -26.24 -11.86
CA CYS A 348 -33.44 -25.32 -12.71
C CYS A 348 -33.22 -23.86 -12.28
N ILE A 349 -32.89 -22.96 -13.22
CA ILE A 349 -32.71 -21.51 -13.00
C ILE A 349 -33.73 -20.74 -13.84
N LYS A 350 -34.59 -19.91 -13.22
CA LYS A 350 -35.61 -19.11 -13.94
C LYS A 350 -35.45 -17.62 -13.70
N PHE A 351 -35.93 -16.82 -14.64
CA PHE A 351 -36.03 -15.36 -14.51
C PHE A 351 -37.48 -14.91 -14.54
N GLN A 352 -37.86 -13.98 -13.67
CA GLN A 352 -39.22 -13.46 -13.57
C GLN A 352 -39.23 -11.95 -13.40
N GLN A 353 -40.02 -11.25 -14.21
CA GLN A 353 -40.28 -9.83 -14.06
C GLN A 353 -41.15 -9.56 -12.82
N VAL A 354 -40.73 -8.60 -12.00
CA VAL A 354 -41.62 -7.92 -11.04
C VAL A 354 -42.47 -6.90 -11.81
N PRO A 355 -43.81 -6.91 -11.68
CA PRO A 355 -44.69 -5.93 -12.32
C PRO A 355 -44.31 -4.50 -11.93
N ALA A 356 -44.08 -3.65 -12.94
CA ALA A 356 -43.65 -2.28 -12.73
C ALA A 356 -44.78 -1.44 -12.09
N VAL A 357 -44.47 -0.77 -10.98
CA VAL A 357 -45.43 0.14 -10.34
C VAL A 357 -45.52 1.44 -11.15
N VAL A 358 -46.72 1.76 -11.63
CA VAL A 358 -46.97 2.97 -12.43
C VAL A 358 -46.53 4.24 -11.67
N ALA A 359 -45.69 5.05 -12.33
CA ALA A 359 -45.15 6.29 -11.78
C ALA A 359 -46.24 7.22 -11.23
N TYR A 360 -46.07 7.67 -10.00
CA TYR A 360 -47.08 8.46 -9.29
C TYR A 360 -47.12 9.90 -9.81
N LYS A 361 -48.25 10.30 -10.40
CA LYS A 361 -48.63 11.71 -10.52
C LYS A 361 -49.45 12.12 -9.27
N PRO A 362 -49.04 13.16 -8.53
CA PRO A 362 -49.87 13.77 -7.49
C PRO A 362 -51.14 14.33 -8.12
N GLN A 363 -52.30 13.76 -7.81
CA GLN A 363 -53.58 14.22 -8.39
C GLN A 363 -54.08 15.53 -7.78
N ASN A 364 -53.66 15.83 -6.53
CA ASN A 364 -53.82 17.12 -5.89
C ASN A 364 -52.44 17.58 -5.40
N SER A 365 -51.68 18.30 -6.24
CA SER A 365 -50.46 18.97 -5.78
C SER A 365 -50.86 20.14 -4.88
N SER A 366 -50.87 19.91 -3.56
CA SER A 366 -51.01 21.01 -2.62
C SER A 366 -49.85 21.99 -2.84
N ASP A 367 -50.13 23.27 -3.05
CA ASP A 367 -49.10 24.33 -3.17
C ASP A 367 -48.47 24.68 -1.82
N ARG A 368 -48.38 23.68 -0.92
CA ARG A 368 -47.71 23.78 0.38
C ARG A 368 -46.26 24.15 0.18
N ASN A 369 -45.88 25.30 0.73
CA ASN A 369 -44.48 25.68 0.86
C ASN A 369 -43.77 24.77 1.89
N PRO A 370 -42.42 24.72 1.90
CA PRO A 370 -41.67 23.88 2.85
C PRO A 370 -42.05 24.11 4.32
N THR A 371 -42.37 25.35 4.71
CA THR A 371 -42.76 25.72 6.07
C THR A 371 -44.10 25.10 6.49
N GLU A 372 -45.06 25.00 5.57
CA GLU A 372 -46.33 24.30 5.80
C GLU A 372 -46.15 22.79 5.90
N VAL A 373 -45.23 22.21 5.12
CA VAL A 373 -44.91 20.78 5.20
C VAL A 373 -44.24 20.46 6.55
N LEU A 374 -43.27 21.27 7.00
CA LEU A 374 -42.66 21.16 8.33
C LEU A 374 -43.69 21.28 9.46
N ARG A 375 -44.64 22.21 9.35
CA ARG A 375 -45.74 22.36 10.32
C ARG A 375 -46.61 21.10 10.40
N SER A 376 -46.85 20.43 9.26
CA SER A 376 -47.57 19.13 9.25
C SER A 376 -46.75 17.92 9.70
N LEU A 377 -45.45 18.10 9.98
CA LEU A 377 -44.55 17.08 10.55
C LEU A 377 -44.20 17.38 12.02
N ASP A 378 -44.97 18.26 12.67
CA ASP A 378 -44.78 18.73 14.05
C ASP A 378 -43.41 19.40 14.30
N GLN A 379 -42.78 19.95 13.26
CA GLN A 379 -41.50 20.68 13.35
C GLN A 379 -41.76 22.19 13.48
N SER A 380 -42.17 22.63 14.67
CA SER A 380 -42.52 24.04 14.97
C SER A 380 -41.36 24.90 15.46
N PHE A 381 -40.35 24.30 16.09
CA PHE A 381 -39.21 25.00 16.68
C PHE A 381 -38.02 25.04 15.71
N LEU A 382 -37.81 26.20 15.07
CA LEU A 382 -36.72 26.46 14.14
C LEU A 382 -35.95 27.72 14.55
N THR A 383 -34.62 27.70 14.42
CA THR A 383 -33.78 28.91 14.54
C THR A 383 -34.10 29.91 13.41
N GLN A 384 -33.66 31.16 13.56
CA GLN A 384 -33.92 32.17 12.52
C GLN A 384 -33.27 31.79 11.19
N ASP A 385 -32.03 31.28 11.21
CA ASP A 385 -31.31 30.82 10.00
C ASP A 385 -32.08 29.73 9.24
N TRP A 386 -32.74 28.80 9.95
CA TRP A 386 -33.60 27.79 9.34
C TRP A 386 -34.86 28.42 8.74
N LYS A 387 -35.53 29.36 9.43
CA LYS A 387 -36.70 30.07 8.89
C LYS A 387 -36.36 30.81 7.60
N ASP A 388 -35.22 31.50 7.58
CA ASP A 388 -34.75 32.26 6.41
C ASP A 388 -34.41 31.32 5.24
N PHE A 389 -33.78 30.17 5.51
CA PHE A 389 -33.48 29.14 4.52
C PHE A 389 -34.73 28.55 3.84
N PHE A 390 -35.79 28.27 4.61
CA PHE A 390 -37.06 27.79 4.07
C PHE A 390 -37.87 28.88 3.33
N GLN A 391 -37.49 30.16 3.46
CA GLN A 391 -38.11 31.30 2.76
C GLN A 391 -37.38 31.74 1.48
N ILE A 392 -36.24 31.12 1.13
CA ILE A 392 -35.48 31.46 -0.10
C ILE A 392 -36.36 31.21 -1.35
N GLN A 393 -36.92 32.27 -1.93
CA GLN A 393 -37.92 32.22 -3.01
C GLN A 393 -37.55 31.26 -4.14
N LYS A 394 -36.29 31.28 -4.61
CA LYS A 394 -35.81 30.39 -5.68
C LYS A 394 -35.87 28.92 -5.30
N LYS A 395 -35.50 28.57 -4.06
CA LYS A 395 -35.59 27.19 -3.56
C LYS A 395 -37.04 26.77 -3.38
N VAL A 396 -37.90 27.65 -2.85
CA VAL A 396 -39.34 27.38 -2.68
C VAL A 396 -40.00 27.15 -4.04
N ALA A 397 -39.65 27.93 -5.07
CA ALA A 397 -40.14 27.72 -6.44
C ALA A 397 -39.66 26.37 -7.03
N ASP A 398 -38.40 26.00 -6.82
CA ASP A 398 -37.88 24.68 -7.23
C ASP A 398 -38.53 23.53 -6.44
N PHE A 399 -38.87 23.71 -5.16
CA PHE A 399 -39.61 22.76 -4.33
C PHE A 399 -41.03 22.50 -4.85
N VAL A 400 -41.83 23.56 -5.03
CA VAL A 400 -43.21 23.45 -5.56
C VAL A 400 -43.21 22.82 -6.96
N LYS A 401 -42.17 23.06 -7.76
CA LYS A 401 -41.99 22.44 -9.07
C LYS A 401 -41.61 20.95 -9.00
N LEU A 402 -40.82 20.56 -8.00
CA LEU A 402 -40.50 19.15 -7.73
C LEU A 402 -41.72 18.40 -7.17
N SER A 403 -42.48 18.99 -6.25
CA SER A 403 -43.67 18.36 -5.66
C SER A 403 -44.76 18.05 -6.69
N ARG A 404 -44.81 18.82 -7.80
CA ARG A 404 -45.68 18.61 -8.98
C ARG A 404 -45.15 17.60 -10.01
N SER A 405 -43.92 17.12 -9.86
CA SER A 405 -43.28 16.21 -10.83
C SER A 405 -43.69 14.73 -10.60
N PRO A 406 -43.73 13.89 -11.65
CA PRO A 406 -44.03 12.47 -11.48
C PRO A 406 -42.91 11.78 -10.70
N ARG A 407 -43.29 10.92 -9.75
CA ARG A 407 -42.37 10.17 -8.89
C ARG A 407 -42.26 8.71 -9.30
N THR A 408 -41.12 8.09 -9.00
CA THR A 408 -40.81 6.70 -9.34
C THR A 408 -40.61 5.86 -8.08
N VAL A 409 -41.11 4.62 -8.12
CA VAL A 409 -40.79 3.61 -7.10
C VAL A 409 -39.51 2.93 -7.54
N HIS A 410 -38.47 3.00 -6.72
CA HIS A 410 -37.15 2.44 -7.08
C HIS A 410 -37.17 0.90 -7.01
N ALA A 411 -36.36 0.25 -7.84
CA ALA A 411 -36.37 -1.19 -8.08
C ALA A 411 -36.14 -2.01 -6.80
N GLU A 412 -35.31 -1.52 -5.88
CA GLU A 412 -35.11 -2.13 -4.56
C GLU A 412 -36.42 -2.20 -3.77
N VAL A 413 -37.20 -1.11 -3.78
CA VAL A 413 -38.49 -1.00 -3.08
C VAL A 413 -39.57 -1.86 -3.75
N GLN A 414 -39.58 -1.90 -5.09
CA GLN A 414 -40.48 -2.78 -5.84
C GLN A 414 -40.26 -4.26 -5.49
N LEU A 415 -38.99 -4.69 -5.42
CA LEU A 415 -38.62 -6.07 -5.12
C LEU A 415 -38.98 -6.48 -3.70
N ILE A 416 -38.59 -5.67 -2.70
CA ILE A 416 -38.89 -5.93 -1.28
C ILE A 416 -40.40 -6.13 -1.06
N LEU A 417 -41.24 -5.30 -1.70
CA LEU A 417 -42.68 -5.39 -1.54
C LEU A 417 -43.30 -6.52 -2.34
N TYR A 418 -42.71 -6.89 -3.48
CA TYR A 418 -43.15 -8.05 -4.25
C TYR A 418 -42.82 -9.38 -3.54
N THR A 419 -41.65 -9.49 -2.89
CA THR A 419 -41.30 -10.67 -2.09
C THR A 419 -42.19 -10.82 -0.86
N GLU A 420 -42.54 -9.73 -0.17
CA GLU A 420 -43.53 -9.74 0.92
C GLU A 420 -44.92 -10.24 0.45
N ILE A 421 -45.39 -9.81 -0.72
CA ILE A 421 -46.64 -10.32 -1.34
C ILE A 421 -46.51 -11.81 -1.69
N LEU A 422 -45.37 -12.25 -2.23
CA LEU A 422 -45.14 -13.65 -2.60
C LEU A 422 -45.14 -14.58 -1.37
N MET A 423 -44.45 -14.17 -0.29
CA MET A 423 -44.38 -14.91 0.97
C MET A 423 -45.72 -14.96 1.72
N SER A 424 -46.53 -13.90 1.63
CA SER A 424 -47.88 -13.88 2.23
C SER A 424 -48.93 -14.64 1.41
N ALA A 425 -48.77 -14.71 0.09
CA ALA A 425 -49.70 -15.40 -0.82
C ALA A 425 -49.44 -16.90 -0.97
N HIS A 426 -48.28 -17.42 -0.51
CA HIS A 426 -47.93 -18.84 -0.60
C HIS A 426 -47.68 -19.44 0.77
N LYS A 427 -48.56 -20.34 1.21
CA LYS A 427 -48.39 -21.13 2.45
C LYS A 427 -47.35 -22.25 2.35
N ASN A 428 -46.62 -22.37 1.24
CA ASN A 428 -45.66 -23.43 1.00
C ASN A 428 -44.34 -23.10 1.71
N LEU A 429 -43.95 -23.90 2.71
CA LEU A 429 -42.71 -23.76 3.48
C LEU A 429 -41.42 -24.02 2.67
N THR A 430 -41.53 -24.28 1.37
CA THR A 430 -40.46 -24.79 0.49
C THR A 430 -39.67 -23.68 -0.20
N ARG A 431 -40.19 -22.44 -0.21
CA ARG A 431 -39.55 -21.30 -0.88
C ARG A 431 -38.91 -20.35 0.10
N ILE A 432 -37.59 -20.18 -0.03
CA ILE A 432 -36.75 -19.34 0.82
C ILE A 432 -36.23 -18.17 -0.02
N VAL A 433 -36.43 -16.94 0.46
CA VAL A 433 -35.85 -15.75 -0.17
C VAL A 433 -34.42 -15.57 0.32
N PHE A 434 -33.44 -15.53 -0.58
CA PHE A 434 -32.06 -15.24 -0.21
C PHE A 434 -31.96 -13.79 0.30
N PRO A 435 -31.41 -13.54 1.51
CA PRO A 435 -31.49 -12.24 2.18
C PRO A 435 -30.49 -11.20 1.62
N TYR A 436 -30.40 -11.06 0.31
CA TYR A 436 -29.55 -10.10 -0.39
C TYR A 436 -30.26 -9.54 -1.64
N ILE A 437 -30.16 -8.23 -1.84
CA ILE A 437 -30.60 -7.52 -3.04
C ILE A 437 -29.35 -7.16 -3.84
N GLY A 438 -29.25 -7.70 -5.06
CA GLY A 438 -28.26 -7.24 -6.03
C GLY A 438 -28.73 -5.94 -6.67
N CYS A 439 -27.89 -4.91 -6.65
CA CYS A 439 -28.28 -3.57 -7.11
C CYS A 439 -27.31 -3.06 -8.18
N SER A 440 -27.84 -2.58 -9.31
CA SER A 440 -27.04 -2.13 -10.46
C SER A 440 -26.18 -0.90 -10.18
N ARG A 441 -26.44 -0.25 -9.04
CA ARG A 441 -25.64 0.75 -8.33
C ARG A 441 -25.81 0.48 -6.84
N LYS A 442 -24.93 0.99 -5.99
CA LYS A 442 -25.18 1.04 -4.53
C LYS A 442 -26.57 1.66 -4.25
N CYS A 443 -27.27 1.24 -3.20
CA CYS A 443 -28.61 1.74 -2.88
C CYS A 443 -28.63 3.26 -2.67
N CYS A 444 -29.69 3.94 -3.09
CA CYS A 444 -29.89 5.34 -2.71
C CYS A 444 -30.20 5.49 -1.21
N PHE A 445 -30.12 6.70 -0.66
CA PHE A 445 -30.33 6.93 0.77
C PHE A 445 -31.71 6.44 1.24
N PHE A 446 -32.77 6.71 0.47
CA PHE A 446 -34.12 6.28 0.81
C PHE A 446 -34.33 4.77 0.66
N CYS A 447 -33.78 4.14 -0.39
CA CYS A 447 -33.81 2.68 -0.54
C CYS A 447 -33.06 1.98 0.60
N GLU A 448 -31.93 2.53 1.05
CA GLU A 448 -31.14 1.98 2.17
C GLU A 448 -31.88 2.11 3.50
N LEU A 449 -32.45 3.28 3.81
CA LEU A 449 -33.28 3.44 5.02
C LEU A 449 -34.54 2.55 4.98
N PHE A 450 -35.15 2.35 3.81
CA PHE A 450 -36.29 1.44 3.64
C PHE A 450 -35.89 -0.02 3.87
N ARG A 451 -34.73 -0.45 3.32
CA ARG A 451 -34.12 -1.76 3.57
C ARG A 451 -33.81 -1.98 5.06
N ILE A 452 -33.24 -0.98 5.73
CA ILE A 452 -32.96 -1.03 7.18
C ILE A 452 -34.27 -1.13 7.98
N GLY A 453 -35.30 -0.36 7.63
CA GLY A 453 -36.62 -0.42 8.27
C GLY A 453 -37.35 -1.76 8.09
N HIS A 454 -36.98 -2.55 7.07
CA HIS A 454 -37.45 -3.91 6.85
C HIS A 454 -36.62 -4.97 7.61
N GLY A 455 -35.32 -4.76 7.78
CA GLY A 455 -34.42 -5.60 8.57
C GLY A 455 -33.92 -6.90 7.90
N THR A 456 -34.67 -7.49 6.96
CA THR A 456 -34.37 -8.82 6.38
C THR A 456 -33.23 -8.82 5.36
N PHE A 457 -33.22 -7.85 4.44
CA PHE A 457 -32.38 -7.86 3.25
C PHE A 457 -31.04 -7.15 3.47
N ARG A 458 -29.93 -7.73 3.01
CA ARG A 458 -28.63 -7.07 2.85
C ARG A 458 -28.45 -6.54 1.41
N ALA A 459 -27.47 -5.67 1.19
CA ALA A 459 -27.11 -5.15 -0.14
C ALA A 459 -25.62 -4.77 -0.17
N ARG A 460 -25.07 -4.45 -1.34
CA ARG A 460 -23.67 -4.01 -1.55
C ARG A 460 -23.28 -2.70 -0.83
N GLY A 461 -24.25 -2.01 -0.21
CA GLY A 461 -24.10 -0.75 0.49
C GLY A 461 -24.75 0.43 -0.25
N THR A 462 -24.60 1.64 0.28
CA THR A 462 -25.27 2.86 -0.21
C THR A 462 -24.30 3.87 -0.85
N HIS A 463 -24.81 4.72 -1.75
CA HIS A 463 -24.11 5.91 -2.27
C HIS A 463 -24.59 7.23 -1.64
N LEU A 464 -25.47 7.18 -0.62
CA LEU A 464 -25.88 8.33 0.21
C LEU A 464 -26.55 9.52 -0.51
N THR A 465 -26.97 9.37 -1.77
CA THR A 465 -27.68 10.43 -2.53
C THR A 465 -29.18 10.32 -2.28
N LEU A 466 -29.82 11.47 -2.08
CA LEU A 466 -31.27 11.61 -1.97
C LEU A 466 -31.82 11.91 -3.37
N PHE A 467 -32.79 11.12 -3.83
CA PHE A 467 -33.49 11.37 -5.10
C PHE A 467 -34.85 12.02 -4.81
N PRO A 468 -35.06 13.31 -5.15
CA PRO A 468 -36.30 14.04 -4.82
C PRO A 468 -37.57 13.49 -5.49
N LEU A 469 -37.43 12.65 -6.53
CA LEU A 469 -38.57 11.99 -7.19
C LEU A 469 -38.79 10.54 -6.72
N TRP A 470 -38.13 10.10 -5.66
CA TRP A 470 -38.39 8.81 -5.01
C TRP A 470 -39.82 8.76 -4.42
N ALA A 471 -40.47 7.60 -4.47
CA ALA A 471 -41.78 7.37 -3.87
C ALA A 471 -42.02 5.91 -3.45
N LEU A 472 -43.04 5.75 -2.60
CA LEU A 472 -43.68 4.47 -2.29
C LEU A 472 -44.77 4.12 -3.33
N PRO A 473 -45.09 2.82 -3.51
CA PRO A 473 -46.24 2.42 -4.33
C PRO A 473 -47.57 2.81 -3.69
N ARG A 474 -48.59 3.03 -4.52
CA ARG A 474 -49.97 3.35 -4.07
C ARG A 474 -50.60 2.21 -3.27
N THR A 475 -50.53 1.00 -3.83
CA THR A 475 -50.95 -0.24 -3.19
C THR A 475 -49.80 -0.77 -2.34
N PHE A 476 -50.06 -1.00 -1.06
CA PHE A 476 -49.06 -1.48 -0.11
C PHE A 476 -49.66 -2.63 0.72
N PRO A 477 -48.95 -3.74 0.93
CA PRO A 477 -49.48 -4.87 1.71
C PRO A 477 -49.74 -4.45 3.16
N LEU A 478 -50.92 -4.77 3.69
CA LEU A 478 -51.26 -4.41 5.08
C LEU A 478 -50.33 -5.08 6.10
N GLN A 479 -49.81 -6.27 5.80
CA GLN A 479 -48.86 -6.98 6.66
C GLN A 479 -47.53 -6.22 6.81
N SER A 480 -47.03 -5.63 5.71
CA SER A 480 -45.79 -4.87 5.70
C SER A 480 -45.92 -3.45 6.28
N LEU A 481 -47.07 -3.06 6.86
CA LEU A 481 -47.28 -1.73 7.46
C LEU A 481 -46.21 -1.37 8.52
N HIS A 482 -45.65 -2.37 9.21
CA HIS A 482 -44.56 -2.13 10.16
C HIS A 482 -43.32 -1.52 9.49
N VAL A 483 -43.02 -1.88 8.23
CA VAL A 483 -41.90 -1.35 7.44
C VAL A 483 -42.08 0.14 7.20
N LEU A 484 -43.31 0.59 6.91
CA LEU A 484 -43.62 2.02 6.77
C LEU A 484 -43.48 2.78 8.09
N ARG A 485 -43.94 2.20 9.21
CA ARG A 485 -43.77 2.80 10.54
C ARG A 485 -42.29 2.98 10.87
N GLN A 486 -41.46 1.93 10.70
CA GLN A 486 -40.02 1.99 10.95
C GLN A 486 -39.31 2.96 10.00
N PHE A 487 -39.64 2.94 8.71
CA PHE A 487 -39.07 3.88 7.75
C PHE A 487 -39.42 5.34 8.07
N SER A 488 -40.67 5.63 8.49
CA SER A 488 -41.06 6.97 8.95
C SER A 488 -40.26 7.40 10.19
N ILE A 489 -40.09 6.52 11.18
CA ILE A 489 -39.26 6.78 12.37
C ILE A 489 -37.82 7.11 11.99
N LEU A 490 -37.20 6.34 11.09
CA LEU A 490 -35.84 6.59 10.59
C LEU A 490 -35.73 7.94 9.87
N LEU A 491 -36.70 8.29 9.01
CA LEU A 491 -36.75 9.59 8.33
C LEU A 491 -36.95 10.75 9.31
N ARG A 492 -37.85 10.62 10.31
CA ARG A 492 -38.06 11.61 11.36
C ARG A 492 -36.81 11.83 12.21
N ASN A 493 -36.11 10.77 12.59
CA ASN A 493 -34.88 10.86 13.36
C ASN A 493 -33.76 11.58 12.59
N ASN A 494 -33.62 11.28 11.29
CA ASN A 494 -32.72 12.01 10.40
C ASN A 494 -33.11 13.48 10.29
N LEU A 495 -34.38 13.79 10.00
CA LEU A 495 -34.84 15.19 9.90
C LEU A 495 -34.63 15.96 11.21
N ARG A 496 -34.93 15.35 12.36
CA ARG A 496 -34.71 15.95 13.68
C ARG A 496 -33.22 16.25 13.91
N GLY A 497 -32.34 15.28 13.67
CA GLY A 497 -30.89 15.46 13.83
C GLY A 497 -30.33 16.60 12.96
N ILE A 498 -30.89 16.77 11.75
CA ILE A 498 -30.56 17.88 10.86
C ILE A 498 -31.08 19.21 11.41
N LEU A 499 -32.36 19.29 11.81
CA LEU A 499 -32.96 20.54 12.30
C LEU A 499 -32.45 20.96 13.69
N THR A 500 -31.85 20.04 14.47
CA THR A 500 -31.13 20.39 15.71
C THR A 500 -29.78 21.09 15.46
N MET A 501 -29.28 21.14 14.22
CA MET A 501 -28.12 21.97 13.89
C MET A 501 -28.50 23.46 14.00
N PRO A 502 -27.62 24.33 14.53
CA PRO A 502 -27.95 25.75 14.74
C PRO A 502 -28.27 26.50 13.44
N TYR A 503 -27.64 26.08 12.34
CA TYR A 503 -27.81 26.63 10.99
C TYR A 503 -27.95 25.50 9.94
N PRO A 504 -28.54 25.77 8.76
CA PRO A 504 -28.65 24.80 7.67
C PRO A 504 -27.29 24.26 7.21
N PRO A 505 -27.14 22.93 7.01
CA PRO A 505 -25.85 22.30 6.79
C PRO A 505 -25.16 22.78 5.50
N PRO A 506 -23.95 23.38 5.58
CA PRO A 506 -23.21 23.80 4.41
C PRO A 506 -22.61 22.60 3.68
N ARG A 507 -22.29 22.76 2.40
CA ARG A 507 -21.88 21.67 1.48
C ARG A 507 -20.69 20.81 1.96
N ARG A 508 -19.88 21.32 2.89
CA ARG A 508 -18.71 20.65 3.49
C ARG A 508 -19.06 19.63 4.58
N ASP A 509 -20.23 19.75 5.21
CA ASP A 509 -20.70 18.87 6.29
C ASP A 509 -21.63 17.76 5.74
N LEU A 510 -21.77 17.70 4.41
CA LEU A 510 -22.40 16.61 3.67
C LEU A 510 -21.41 15.44 3.52
N LEU A 511 -21.88 14.21 3.66
CA LEU A 511 -21.09 13.02 3.39
C LEU A 511 -20.69 13.00 1.90
N GLN A 512 -19.40 12.79 1.63
CA GLN A 512 -18.90 12.61 0.27
C GLN A 512 -19.49 11.32 -0.35
N GLN A 513 -19.66 11.29 -1.67
CA GLN A 513 -20.13 10.11 -2.43
C GLN A 513 -19.03 9.02 -2.54
N SER A 514 -18.34 8.73 -1.44
CA SER A 514 -17.17 7.86 -1.41
C SER A 514 -17.57 6.39 -1.37
N SER A 515 -17.45 5.71 -2.52
CA SER A 515 -17.59 4.25 -2.60
C SER A 515 -16.57 3.49 -1.72
N ALA A 516 -15.47 4.15 -1.35
CA ALA A 516 -14.33 3.59 -0.63
C ALA A 516 -14.51 3.47 0.91
N ALA A 517 -15.30 4.34 1.56
CA ALA A 517 -15.41 4.35 3.02
C ALA A 517 -16.36 3.25 3.57
N LEU A 518 -17.10 2.59 2.68
CA LEU A 518 -18.04 1.51 2.97
C LEU A 518 -17.87 0.37 1.93
N SER A 519 -16.63 0.06 1.56
CA SER A 519 -16.30 -1.18 0.84
C SER A 519 -16.02 -2.28 1.87
N THR A 520 -16.58 -3.46 1.67
CA THR A 520 -16.54 -4.58 2.65
C THR A 520 -15.13 -5.01 3.04
N ALA A 521 -14.11 -4.70 2.23
CA ALA A 521 -12.70 -4.89 2.57
C ALA A 521 -12.29 -4.23 3.90
N GLN A 522 -12.78 -3.04 4.25
CA GLN A 522 -12.43 -2.40 5.53
C GLN A 522 -13.15 -2.98 6.75
N ALA A 523 -14.29 -3.66 6.55
CA ALA A 523 -14.94 -4.41 7.62
C ALA A 523 -14.24 -5.75 7.90
N VAL A 524 -13.64 -6.37 6.87
CA VAL A 524 -12.88 -7.62 6.98
C VAL A 524 -11.42 -7.38 7.42
N GLN A 525 -10.82 -6.22 7.14
CA GLN A 525 -9.47 -5.82 7.59
C GLN A 525 -9.33 -5.56 9.11
N ARG A 526 -10.16 -6.19 9.94
CA ARG A 526 -9.85 -6.44 11.36
C ARG A 526 -9.36 -7.86 11.64
N GLU A 527 -9.28 -8.72 10.63
CA GLU A 527 -8.47 -9.92 10.72
C GLU A 527 -6.97 -9.57 10.74
N LEU A 528 -6.23 -10.31 11.57
CA LEU A 528 -4.88 -10.01 11.99
C LEU A 528 -3.91 -9.88 10.82
N SER A 529 -2.96 -8.95 10.92
CA SER A 529 -1.84 -8.84 10.00
C SER A 529 -0.96 -10.10 10.09
N VAL A 530 -1.14 -11.03 9.15
CA VAL A 530 -0.30 -12.24 9.02
C VAL A 530 1.08 -11.83 8.53
N PHE A 531 1.96 -11.48 9.46
CA PHE A 531 3.38 -11.72 9.29
C PHE A 531 3.66 -13.21 9.53
N SER A 532 4.63 -13.75 8.77
CA SER A 532 5.00 -15.17 8.77
C SER A 532 5.11 -15.72 10.20
N THR A 533 4.17 -16.59 10.55
CA THR A 533 4.16 -17.34 11.81
C THR A 533 3.94 -18.80 11.48
N ARG A 534 4.84 -19.65 11.97
CA ARG A 534 4.70 -21.11 11.95
C ARG A 534 3.36 -21.46 12.62
N SER A 535 2.59 -22.39 12.05
CA SER A 535 1.24 -22.66 12.56
C SER A 535 1.28 -23.06 14.04
N GLN A 536 0.48 -22.38 14.86
CA GLN A 536 0.39 -22.67 16.31
C GLN A 536 -0.04 -24.13 16.57
N ALA A 537 -0.75 -24.74 15.62
CA ALA A 537 -1.11 -26.16 15.64
C ALA A 537 0.12 -27.09 15.76
N MET A 538 1.19 -26.86 14.99
CA MET A 538 2.40 -27.69 15.08
C MET A 538 3.14 -27.51 16.42
N ALA A 539 3.09 -26.33 17.03
CA ALA A 539 3.66 -26.10 18.36
C ALA A 539 2.86 -26.83 19.46
N LYS A 540 1.52 -26.86 19.36
CA LYS A 540 0.65 -27.60 20.30
C LYS A 540 0.86 -29.13 20.21
N MET A 541 1.18 -29.69 19.04
CA MET A 541 1.35 -31.15 18.87
C MET A 541 2.67 -31.73 19.41
N MET A 542 3.76 -30.96 19.51
CA MET A 542 5.08 -31.49 19.91
C MET A 542 5.39 -31.44 21.41
N LEU A 543 4.49 -30.89 22.24
CA LEU A 543 4.73 -30.68 23.67
C LEU A 543 3.99 -31.66 24.60
N GLY A 544 3.07 -32.48 24.08
CA GLY A 544 2.32 -33.49 24.84
C GLY A 544 1.37 -32.92 25.90
N PRO A 545 0.62 -33.78 26.62
CA PRO A 545 -0.45 -33.34 27.54
C PRO A 545 0.02 -32.56 28.78
N GLY A 546 1.32 -32.58 29.08
CA GLY A 546 1.94 -31.88 30.22
C GLY A 546 2.94 -30.79 29.82
N GLY A 547 3.05 -30.45 28.53
CA GLY A 547 3.99 -29.44 28.06
C GLY A 547 3.50 -28.04 28.33
N VAL A 548 4.10 -27.37 29.32
CA VAL A 548 3.76 -26.00 29.75
C VAL A 548 4.10 -24.97 28.66
N SER A 549 3.12 -24.77 27.78
CA SER A 549 3.02 -23.62 26.88
C SER A 549 2.81 -22.33 27.67
N ALA A 550 3.13 -21.17 27.07
CA ALA A 550 2.82 -19.84 27.64
C ALA A 550 1.31 -19.57 27.84
N SER A 551 0.46 -20.55 27.52
CA SER A 551 -0.99 -20.58 27.77
C SER A 551 -1.39 -20.86 29.22
N GLU A 552 -0.47 -21.19 30.14
CA GLU A 552 -0.80 -21.27 31.59
C GLU A 552 -1.38 -19.96 32.15
N HIS A 553 -1.15 -18.84 31.47
CA HIS A 553 -1.71 -17.52 31.79
C HIS A 553 -2.56 -16.99 30.63
N GLN A 554 -3.23 -17.85 29.86
CA GLN A 554 -4.30 -17.46 28.94
C GLN A 554 -5.62 -18.06 29.43
N ILE A 555 -6.71 -17.32 29.22
CA ILE A 555 -8.07 -17.82 29.41
C ILE A 555 -8.62 -18.18 28.02
N GLU A 556 -8.91 -19.46 27.82
CA GLU A 556 -9.66 -19.97 26.68
C GLU A 556 -11.06 -20.40 27.17
N PHE A 557 -12.07 -20.36 26.31
CA PHE A 557 -13.36 -20.98 26.58
C PHE A 557 -13.85 -21.74 25.36
N LEU A 558 -14.62 -22.81 25.61
CA LEU A 558 -15.25 -23.61 24.57
C LEU A 558 -16.78 -23.57 24.79
N PRO A 559 -17.59 -23.17 23.79
CA PRO A 559 -19.04 -23.24 23.88
C PRO A 559 -19.51 -24.66 24.23
N SER A 560 -20.50 -24.78 25.12
CA SER A 560 -21.13 -26.05 25.43
C SER A 560 -21.95 -26.52 24.22
N LEU A 561 -21.72 -27.77 23.81
CA LEU A 561 -22.50 -28.42 22.75
C LEU A 561 -23.85 -28.93 23.28
N GLU A 562 -23.99 -29.10 24.59
CA GLU A 562 -25.18 -29.66 25.25
C GLU A 562 -26.14 -28.56 25.73
N GLU A 563 -25.63 -27.37 26.08
CA GLU A 563 -26.43 -26.22 26.54
C GLU A 563 -26.06 -24.94 25.77
N PRO A 564 -26.83 -24.57 24.72
CA PRO A 564 -26.61 -23.34 23.96
C PRO A 564 -26.67 -22.09 24.87
N GLY A 565 -25.64 -21.25 24.77
CA GLY A 565 -25.48 -20.04 25.60
C GLY A 565 -24.53 -20.20 26.78
N TYR A 566 -24.03 -21.40 27.06
CA TYR A 566 -23.00 -21.67 28.07
C TYR A 566 -21.65 -22.06 27.43
N ALA A 567 -20.58 -21.95 28.21
CA ALA A 567 -19.22 -22.30 27.82
C ALA A 567 -18.41 -22.85 28.99
N ILE A 568 -17.47 -23.75 28.67
CA ILE A 568 -16.46 -24.26 29.59
C ILE A 568 -15.26 -23.32 29.54
N LEU A 569 -15.02 -22.60 30.63
CA LEU A 569 -13.88 -21.70 30.83
C LEU A 569 -12.66 -22.48 31.35
N MET A 570 -11.48 -22.18 30.78
CA MET A 570 -10.21 -22.86 31.05
C MET A 570 -9.06 -21.86 31.25
N GLY A 571 -8.21 -22.11 32.25
CA GLY A 571 -7.00 -21.32 32.51
C GLY A 571 -7.22 -20.07 33.37
N GLY A 572 -6.17 -19.26 33.51
CA GLY A 572 -6.16 -18.03 34.30
C GLY A 572 -5.64 -18.17 35.74
N SER A 573 -5.23 -17.06 36.34
CA SER A 573 -4.48 -17.05 37.61
C SER A 573 -5.34 -17.25 38.88
N GLU A 574 -6.66 -17.10 38.79
CA GLU A 574 -7.56 -17.05 39.97
C GLU A 574 -8.38 -18.34 40.19
N ARG A 575 -8.38 -19.31 39.25
CA ARG A 575 -9.08 -20.60 39.42
C ARG A 575 -8.29 -21.76 38.81
N ARG A 576 -7.91 -22.75 39.63
CA ARG A 576 -7.42 -24.06 39.15
C ARG A 576 -8.62 -25.00 38.95
N GLY A 577 -9.27 -24.93 37.80
CA GLY A 577 -10.35 -25.84 37.44
C GLY A 577 -11.18 -25.36 36.24
N PHE A 578 -11.86 -26.29 35.58
CA PHE A 578 -12.86 -26.01 34.56
C PHE A 578 -14.08 -25.35 35.21
N ALA A 579 -14.57 -24.24 34.64
CA ALA A 579 -15.79 -23.59 35.12
C ALA A 579 -16.84 -23.51 34.01
N PHE A 580 -18.02 -24.05 34.25
CA PHE A 580 -19.16 -23.96 33.34
C PHE A 580 -19.93 -22.66 33.64
N VAL A 581 -19.97 -21.74 32.68
CA VAL A 581 -20.51 -20.38 32.85
C VAL A 581 -21.24 -19.92 31.58
N PRO A 582 -22.15 -18.93 31.65
CA PRO A 582 -22.71 -18.31 30.46
C PRO A 582 -21.62 -17.78 29.52
N ILE A 583 -21.85 -17.83 28.21
CA ILE A 583 -20.84 -17.45 27.20
C ILE A 583 -20.41 -15.98 27.33
N GLU A 584 -21.34 -15.09 27.70
CA GLU A 584 -21.05 -13.68 28.01
C GLU A 584 -20.12 -13.51 29.23
N GLU A 585 -20.24 -14.39 30.24
CA GLU A 585 -19.36 -14.41 31.41
C GLU A 585 -17.98 -14.97 31.04
N ALA A 586 -17.92 -15.98 30.16
CA ALA A 586 -16.68 -16.53 29.63
C ALA A 586 -15.90 -15.49 28.78
N GLU A 587 -16.60 -14.78 27.88
CA GLU A 587 -16.05 -13.67 27.10
C GLU A 587 -15.57 -12.53 28.00
N THR A 588 -16.39 -12.11 28.96
CA THR A 588 -16.04 -11.06 29.93
C THR A 588 -14.83 -11.46 30.77
N SER A 589 -14.75 -12.73 31.21
CA SER A 589 -13.62 -13.25 31.99
C SER A 589 -12.34 -13.29 31.17
N LYS A 590 -12.41 -13.77 29.92
CA LYS A 590 -11.28 -13.74 28.98
C LYS A 590 -10.80 -12.31 28.71
N THR A 591 -11.70 -11.40 28.37
CA THR A 591 -11.34 -9.99 28.10
C THR A 591 -10.80 -9.30 29.36
N ASN A 592 -11.35 -9.55 30.55
CA ASN A 592 -10.81 -9.02 31.80
C ASN A 592 -9.42 -9.55 32.13
N HIS A 593 -9.15 -10.81 31.82
CA HIS A 593 -7.84 -11.42 31.98
C HIS A 593 -6.84 -10.84 30.99
N GLU A 594 -7.17 -10.76 29.69
CA GLU A 594 -6.34 -10.08 28.69
C GLU A 594 -6.05 -8.62 29.08
N ARG A 595 -7.06 -7.89 29.56
CA ARG A 595 -6.90 -6.51 30.06
C ARG A 595 -5.93 -6.44 31.24
N ARG A 596 -6.08 -7.31 32.25
CA ARG A 596 -5.11 -7.44 33.36
C ARG A 596 -3.70 -7.79 32.87
N THR A 597 -3.56 -8.65 31.86
CA THR A 597 -2.31 -8.99 31.18
C THR A 597 -1.66 -7.79 30.47
N PHE A 598 -2.43 -6.77 30.10
CA PHE A 598 -1.92 -5.48 29.62
C PHE A 598 -1.88 -4.37 30.69
N ALA A 599 -2.00 -4.73 31.98
CA ALA A 599 -2.09 -3.81 33.12
C ALA A 599 -3.22 -2.77 33.01
N LEU A 600 -4.32 -3.15 32.33
CA LEU A 600 -5.55 -2.37 32.23
C LEU A 600 -6.57 -2.86 33.27
N GLU A 601 -7.40 -1.94 33.78
CA GLU A 601 -8.48 -2.30 34.69
C GLU A 601 -9.55 -3.19 34.02
N LYS A 602 -10.38 -3.91 34.78
CA LYS A 602 -11.46 -4.75 34.21
C LYS A 602 -12.49 -3.90 33.46
N LEU A 603 -13.25 -4.51 32.55
CA LEU A 603 -14.33 -3.88 31.77
C LEU A 603 -15.32 -3.10 32.64
N GLY A 604 -15.73 -3.66 33.79
CA GLY A 604 -16.63 -2.99 34.75
C GLY A 604 -15.94 -2.05 35.76
N GLU A 605 -14.61 -2.07 35.82
CA GLU A 605 -13.79 -1.18 36.66
C GLU A 605 -13.23 0.00 35.86
N MET A 606 -13.46 0.03 34.53
CA MET A 606 -13.06 1.12 33.64
C MET A 606 -13.61 2.47 34.13
N PRO A 607 -12.74 3.45 34.44
CA PRO A 607 -13.21 4.81 34.69
C PRO A 607 -13.85 5.36 33.40
N PRO A 608 -14.92 6.17 33.51
CA PRO A 608 -15.49 6.84 32.35
C PRO A 608 -14.40 7.65 31.63
N THR A 609 -14.38 7.53 30.29
CA THR A 609 -13.18 7.64 29.45
C THR A 609 -12.34 8.92 29.67
N GLN A 610 -11.39 8.88 30.60
CA GLN A 610 -10.39 9.95 30.78
C GLN A 610 -9.15 9.69 29.93
N PHE A 611 -8.71 10.73 29.22
CA PHE A 611 -7.63 10.65 28.23
C PHE A 611 -6.25 10.43 28.87
N LEU A 612 -5.84 9.17 29.08
CA LEU A 612 -4.49 8.83 29.54
C LEU A 612 -3.80 7.77 28.67
N SER A 613 -3.26 8.23 27.54
CA SER A 613 -1.84 8.01 27.31
C SER A 613 -1.20 9.35 27.03
N ARG A 614 -0.34 9.83 27.94
CA ARG A 614 0.51 11.00 27.69
C ARG A 614 1.52 10.60 26.61
N LYS A 615 1.13 10.75 25.35
CA LYS A 615 1.99 10.48 24.19
C LYS A 615 3.29 11.25 24.37
N LEU A 616 4.43 10.62 24.11
CA LEU A 616 5.72 11.28 24.27
C LEU A 616 6.13 11.96 22.97
N CYS A 617 6.87 13.06 23.09
CA CYS A 617 7.42 13.79 21.96
C CYS A 617 8.46 12.95 21.23
N ARG A 618 8.32 12.80 19.90
CA ARG A 618 9.28 12.05 19.07
C ARG A 618 10.70 12.63 19.07
N TYR A 619 10.87 13.88 19.49
CA TYR A 619 12.16 14.57 19.55
C TYR A 619 12.72 14.72 20.98
N CYS A 620 11.90 15.25 21.89
CA CYS A 620 12.34 15.65 23.25
C CYS A 620 11.99 14.61 24.33
N HIS A 621 11.23 13.56 23.98
CA HIS A 621 10.66 12.53 24.86
C HIS A 621 9.76 13.03 26.03
N GLN A 622 9.62 14.34 26.27
CA GLN A 622 8.63 14.92 27.18
C GLN A 622 7.20 14.73 26.68
N VAL A 623 6.22 14.94 27.58
CA VAL A 623 4.78 14.87 27.29
C VAL A 623 4.42 15.71 26.06
N ALA A 624 3.76 15.09 25.08
CA ALA A 624 3.34 15.71 23.85
C ALA A 624 1.95 16.33 23.96
N ILE A 625 1.88 17.61 23.59
CA ILE A 625 0.65 18.40 23.49
C ILE A 625 0.33 18.79 22.03
N TYR A 626 1.23 18.45 21.09
CA TYR A 626 1.04 18.64 19.64
C TYR A 626 1.11 17.31 18.90
N LYS A 627 0.45 17.25 17.73
CA LYS A 627 0.63 16.21 16.72
C LYS A 627 0.80 16.82 15.33
N CYS A 628 1.60 16.19 14.48
CA CYS A 628 1.71 16.56 13.06
C CYS A 628 0.35 16.35 12.38
N SER A 629 -0.16 17.34 11.66
CA SER A 629 -1.50 17.28 11.04
C SER A 629 -1.64 16.17 9.99
N ALA A 630 -0.56 15.84 9.27
CA ALA A 630 -0.59 14.91 8.14
C ALA A 630 -0.38 13.43 8.51
N CYS A 631 0.42 13.13 9.54
CA CYS A 631 0.75 11.75 9.94
C CYS A 631 0.65 11.47 11.45
N TRP A 632 0.20 12.46 12.22
CA TRP A 632 -0.17 12.34 13.64
C TRP A 632 0.97 11.95 14.61
N THR A 633 2.24 12.04 14.20
CA THR A 633 3.40 11.95 15.11
C THR A 633 3.37 13.06 16.16
N TYR A 634 3.67 12.70 17.41
CA TYR A 634 3.47 13.52 18.60
C TYR A 634 4.71 14.36 18.99
N TYR A 635 4.50 15.59 19.49
CA TYR A 635 5.55 16.53 19.91
C TYR A 635 5.18 17.32 21.18
N CYS A 636 6.18 17.64 22.01
CA CYS A 636 6.04 18.49 23.21
C CYS A 636 5.82 19.97 22.87
N SER A 637 6.20 20.41 21.67
CA SER A 637 5.96 21.77 21.19
C SER A 637 6.10 21.88 19.68
N LYS A 638 5.56 22.95 19.08
CA LYS A 638 5.86 23.34 17.68
C LYS A 638 7.37 23.52 17.45
N ALA A 639 8.13 23.94 18.46
CA ALA A 639 9.59 24.06 18.35
C ALA A 639 10.26 22.69 18.20
N CYS A 640 9.85 21.68 18.96
CA CYS A 640 10.36 20.31 18.81
C CYS A 640 9.90 19.66 17.50
N GLN A 641 8.67 19.94 17.04
CA GLN A 641 8.23 19.56 15.70
C GLN A 641 9.12 20.19 14.61
N ARG A 642 9.43 21.49 14.71
CA ARG A 642 10.32 22.20 13.76
C ARG A 642 11.74 21.64 13.78
N ARG A 643 12.32 21.34 14.96
CA ARG A 643 13.66 20.73 15.09
C ARG A 643 13.72 19.32 14.48
N HIS A 644 12.67 18.51 14.66
CA HIS A 644 12.57 17.19 14.02
C HIS A 644 12.12 17.24 12.56
N TRP A 645 11.61 18.39 12.07
CA TRP A 645 10.96 18.49 10.76
C TRP A 645 11.87 18.06 9.62
N ILE A 646 13.18 18.33 9.71
CA ILE A 646 14.19 17.88 8.74
C ILE A 646 14.13 16.38 8.47
N HIS A 647 13.96 15.54 9.50
CA HIS A 647 13.90 14.08 9.33
C HIS A 647 12.46 13.60 9.18
N HIS A 648 11.53 14.29 9.82
CA HIS A 648 10.11 13.95 9.80
C HIS A 648 9.47 14.09 8.42
N VAL A 649 9.83 15.15 7.67
CA VAL A 649 9.16 15.49 6.40
C VAL A 649 9.28 14.37 5.36
N PHE A 650 10.40 13.65 5.35
CA PHE A 650 10.66 12.50 4.47
C PHE A 650 9.79 11.26 4.79
N THR A 651 9.34 11.11 6.04
CA THR A 651 8.46 10.01 6.48
C THR A 651 7.00 10.44 6.66
N CYS A 652 6.68 11.69 6.38
CA CYS A 652 5.38 12.31 6.67
C CYS A 652 4.44 12.29 5.45
N ARG A 653 3.14 12.12 5.68
CA ARG A 653 2.09 12.09 4.64
C ARG A 653 1.66 13.49 4.15
N VAL A 654 2.57 14.47 4.13
CA VAL A 654 2.26 15.83 3.63
C VAL A 654 2.11 15.85 2.11
N SER A 655 1.25 16.73 1.60
CA SER A 655 0.97 16.89 0.16
C SER A 655 2.12 17.49 -0.65
N ARG A 656 3.05 18.21 0.00
CA ARG A 656 4.34 18.62 -0.54
C ARG A 656 5.41 17.73 0.08
N ARG A 657 5.69 16.59 -0.56
CA ARG A 657 6.83 15.75 -0.19
C ARG A 657 8.15 16.45 -0.60
N PRO A 658 9.26 16.18 0.10
CA PRO A 658 10.59 16.62 -0.33
C PRO A 658 10.89 16.14 -1.75
N ASN A 659 11.57 16.97 -2.53
CA ASN A 659 12.04 16.62 -3.88
C ASN A 659 13.51 16.15 -3.85
N ASP A 660 14.05 15.75 -5.01
CA ASP A 660 15.40 15.21 -5.12
C ASP A 660 16.46 16.19 -4.60
N ALA A 661 16.27 17.50 -4.82
CA ALA A 661 17.16 18.54 -4.29
C ALA A 661 17.05 18.75 -2.76
N ASP A 662 15.89 18.45 -2.14
CA ASP A 662 15.76 18.38 -0.68
C ASP A 662 16.52 17.18 -0.10
N PHE A 663 16.49 16.02 -0.79
CA PHE A 663 17.28 14.84 -0.42
C PHE A 663 18.78 15.11 -0.55
N LEU A 664 19.24 15.68 -1.68
CA LEU A 664 20.63 16.12 -1.87
C LEU A 664 21.08 17.05 -0.74
N LYS A 665 20.26 18.04 -0.37
CA LYS A 665 20.56 18.98 0.72
C LYS A 665 20.73 18.30 2.08
N LEU A 666 20.00 17.21 2.34
CA LEU A 666 20.20 16.41 3.53
C LEU A 666 21.51 15.61 3.44
N ALA A 667 21.74 14.91 2.34
CA ALA A 667 22.92 14.06 2.12
C ALA A 667 24.23 14.86 2.20
N VAL A 668 24.31 15.97 1.47
CA VAL A 668 25.45 16.90 1.50
C VAL A 668 25.68 17.43 2.92
N ARG A 669 24.63 17.81 3.66
CA ARG A 669 24.79 18.30 5.04
C ARG A 669 25.35 17.24 5.99
N VAL A 670 24.90 16.00 5.87
CA VAL A 670 25.42 14.88 6.67
C VAL A 670 26.88 14.61 6.30
N ALA A 671 27.18 14.54 5.00
CA ALA A 671 28.53 14.33 4.49
C ALA A 671 29.51 15.43 4.94
N THR A 672 29.14 16.72 4.83
CA THR A 672 29.97 17.84 5.30
C THR A 672 30.21 17.78 6.81
N ARG A 673 29.18 17.45 7.61
CA ARG A 673 29.33 17.30 9.07
C ARG A 673 30.32 16.18 9.40
N ASP A 674 30.22 15.05 8.71
CA ASP A 674 31.01 13.86 9.01
C ASP A 674 32.44 13.97 8.46
N ALA A 675 32.65 14.63 7.32
CA ALA A 675 33.97 14.95 6.78
C ALA A 675 34.74 15.99 7.63
N ASN A 676 34.06 17.00 8.19
CA ASN A 676 34.67 18.04 9.03
C ASN A 676 35.24 17.52 10.37
N ALA A 677 35.13 16.23 10.67
CA ALA A 677 35.69 15.63 11.87
C ALA A 677 37.24 15.49 11.84
N ASN A 678 37.89 15.72 10.69
CA ASN A 678 39.32 15.46 10.45
C ASN A 678 39.77 14.00 10.74
N ASP A 679 38.82 13.09 10.85
CA ASP A 679 39.00 11.67 11.12
C ASP A 679 38.67 10.85 9.86
N GLN A 680 39.51 9.85 9.58
CA GLN A 680 39.32 8.93 8.45
C GLN A 680 37.98 8.18 8.55
N GLU A 681 37.45 7.94 9.76
CA GLU A 681 36.14 7.32 9.95
C GLU A 681 35.01 8.25 9.48
N GLY A 682 35.11 9.55 9.82
CA GLY A 682 34.15 10.57 9.38
C GLY A 682 34.06 10.69 7.87
N LEU A 683 35.21 10.68 7.20
CA LEU A 683 35.29 10.64 5.74
C LEU A 683 34.66 9.37 5.15
N ASN A 684 34.97 8.19 5.68
CA ASN A 684 34.37 6.93 5.19
C ASN A 684 32.85 6.91 5.37
N ARG A 685 32.33 7.42 6.49
CA ARG A 685 30.87 7.58 6.72
C ARG A 685 30.24 8.57 5.74
N ALA A 686 30.91 9.68 5.41
CA ALA A 686 30.45 10.64 4.42
C ALA A 686 30.34 10.02 3.01
N MET A 687 31.37 9.27 2.58
CA MET A 687 31.37 8.53 1.31
C MET A 687 30.25 7.48 1.25
N LEU A 688 30.14 6.65 2.29
CA LEU A 688 29.07 5.66 2.45
C LEU A 688 27.67 6.30 2.50
N HIS A 689 27.53 7.56 2.89
CA HIS A 689 26.23 8.24 2.88
C HIS A 689 25.90 8.88 1.52
N LEU A 690 26.89 9.44 0.82
CA LEU A 690 26.68 10.03 -0.50
C LEU A 690 26.42 8.99 -1.59
N LEU A 691 27.14 7.86 -1.57
CA LEU A 691 26.99 6.81 -2.57
C LEU A 691 25.83 5.82 -2.27
N ALA A 692 25.07 6.06 -1.19
CA ALA A 692 23.99 5.20 -0.72
C ALA A 692 22.64 5.35 -1.45
N ASP A 693 22.54 6.11 -2.53
CA ASP A 693 21.31 6.26 -3.30
C ASP A 693 21.63 6.43 -4.80
N ASP A 694 21.37 5.38 -5.59
CA ASP A 694 21.54 5.39 -7.06
C ASP A 694 20.79 6.53 -7.74
N HIS A 695 19.56 6.80 -7.31
CA HIS A 695 18.73 7.83 -7.93
C HIS A 695 19.32 9.22 -7.67
N MET A 696 19.83 9.45 -6.45
CA MET A 696 20.55 10.67 -6.08
C MET A 696 21.86 10.77 -6.88
N CYS A 697 22.70 9.74 -6.89
CA CYS A 697 23.98 9.75 -7.59
C CYS A 697 23.84 10.01 -9.09
N CYS A 698 22.94 9.30 -9.78
CA CYS A 698 22.66 9.48 -11.20
C CYS A 698 21.97 10.82 -11.51
N SER A 699 21.17 11.36 -10.58
CA SER A 699 20.51 12.66 -10.78
C SER A 699 21.47 13.84 -10.58
N PHE A 700 22.46 13.71 -9.70
CA PHE A 700 23.36 14.82 -9.31
C PHE A 700 24.82 14.68 -9.79
N GLY A 701 25.16 13.59 -10.49
CA GLY A 701 26.46 13.42 -11.17
C GLY A 701 27.54 12.69 -10.36
N PHE A 702 27.24 12.18 -9.16
CA PHE A 702 28.21 11.43 -8.35
C PHE A 702 28.67 10.12 -9.02
N ASN A 703 27.91 9.59 -9.98
CA ASN A 703 28.30 8.43 -10.80
C ASN A 703 29.38 8.76 -11.86
N HIS A 704 29.76 10.03 -12.01
CA HIS A 704 30.88 10.48 -12.85
C HIS A 704 32.15 10.84 -12.06
N CYS A 705 32.11 10.82 -10.73
CA CYS A 705 33.30 11.01 -9.91
C CYS A 705 34.21 9.78 -10.03
N LYS A 706 35.50 10.00 -10.30
CA LYS A 706 36.56 8.99 -10.46
C LYS A 706 37.28 8.65 -9.16
N THR A 707 37.21 9.52 -8.16
CA THR A 707 37.86 9.32 -6.86
C THR A 707 36.97 9.83 -5.72
N ALA A 708 37.25 9.41 -4.50
CA ALA A 708 36.62 9.90 -3.29
C ALA A 708 36.79 11.41 -3.11
N LEU A 709 37.92 11.99 -3.55
CA LEU A 709 38.13 13.43 -3.52
C LEU A 709 37.12 14.15 -4.42
N GLU A 710 36.90 13.65 -5.65
CA GLU A 710 35.90 14.23 -6.57
C GLU A 710 34.45 14.11 -6.03
N VAL A 711 34.13 13.04 -5.31
CA VAL A 711 32.83 12.89 -4.62
C VAL A 711 32.67 13.96 -3.53
N LEU A 712 33.73 14.25 -2.76
CA LEU A 712 33.73 15.34 -1.79
C LEU A 712 33.68 16.71 -2.45
N ASP A 713 34.41 16.93 -3.54
CA ASP A 713 34.42 18.20 -4.26
C ASP A 713 33.03 18.50 -4.85
N LEU A 714 32.36 17.51 -5.44
CA LEU A 714 30.99 17.67 -5.92
C LEU A 714 30.00 17.94 -4.77
N ALA A 715 30.16 17.25 -3.62
CA ALA A 715 29.36 17.53 -2.42
C ALA A 715 29.65 18.93 -1.84
N CYS A 716 30.91 19.38 -1.87
CA CYS A 716 31.36 20.71 -1.44
C CYS A 716 30.80 21.80 -2.36
N LEU A 717 30.80 21.57 -3.67
CA LEU A 717 30.20 22.46 -4.67
C LEU A 717 28.70 22.62 -4.43
N TYR A 718 27.96 21.52 -4.29
CA TYR A 718 26.55 21.58 -3.93
C TYR A 718 26.32 22.23 -2.56
N GLY A 719 27.17 21.99 -1.57
CA GLY A 719 27.12 22.63 -0.24
C GLY A 719 27.33 24.14 -0.31
N THR A 720 28.26 24.59 -1.16
CA THR A 720 28.55 26.01 -1.42
C THR A 720 27.36 26.68 -2.10
N MET A 721 26.78 26.06 -3.14
CA MET A 721 25.54 26.54 -3.77
C MET A 721 24.36 26.61 -2.80
N LEU A 722 24.18 25.57 -1.97
CA LEU A 722 23.12 25.48 -0.97
C LEU A 722 23.25 26.51 0.16
N SER A 723 24.44 27.06 0.38
CA SER A 723 24.70 28.13 1.36
C SER A 723 24.62 29.53 0.76
N LYS A 724 25.13 29.74 -0.46
CA LYS A 724 25.18 31.06 -1.12
C LYS A 724 23.92 31.44 -1.92
N ILE A 725 23.18 30.47 -2.47
CA ILE A 725 22.02 30.76 -3.34
C ILE A 725 20.70 30.80 -2.55
N GLY A 726 20.01 31.94 -2.60
CA GLY A 726 18.64 32.08 -2.12
C GLY A 726 17.68 31.11 -2.83
N GLN A 727 16.94 30.29 -2.06
CA GLN A 727 16.09 29.21 -2.58
C GLN A 727 16.84 28.11 -3.39
N ALA A 728 18.15 27.88 -3.15
CA ALA A 728 19.00 26.93 -3.87
C ALA A 728 18.32 25.59 -4.27
N VAL A 729 17.61 24.92 -3.35
CA VAL A 729 16.86 23.67 -3.61
C VAL A 729 15.93 23.78 -4.82
N ARG A 730 15.16 24.88 -4.91
CA ARG A 730 14.21 25.12 -6.01
C ARG A 730 14.94 25.35 -7.33
N VAL A 731 16.10 26.01 -7.28
CA VAL A 731 16.92 26.29 -8.47
C VAL A 731 17.55 25.00 -8.98
N ILE A 732 18.20 24.22 -8.10
CA ILE A 732 18.78 22.91 -8.40
C ILE A 732 17.71 21.97 -8.97
N GLN A 733 16.54 21.84 -8.33
CA GLN A 733 15.43 21.01 -8.84
C GLN A 733 14.97 21.45 -10.24
N LYS A 734 14.81 22.77 -10.48
CA LYS A 734 14.41 23.30 -11.79
C LYS A 734 15.42 22.94 -12.89
N HIS A 735 16.72 23.10 -12.61
CA HIS A 735 17.76 22.78 -13.60
C HIS A 735 17.94 21.26 -13.78
N LEU A 736 17.66 20.46 -12.75
CA LEU A 736 17.59 18.99 -12.84
C LEU A 736 16.44 18.54 -13.77
N GLU A 737 15.22 19.03 -13.54
CA GLU A 737 14.03 18.72 -14.35
C GLU A 737 14.17 19.16 -15.81
N ALA A 738 14.90 20.26 -16.06
CA ALA A 738 15.20 20.77 -17.39
C ALA A 738 16.41 20.09 -18.08
N GLY A 739 17.09 19.14 -17.43
CA GLY A 739 18.31 18.50 -17.96
C GLY A 739 19.51 19.45 -18.10
N GLY A 740 19.45 20.64 -17.49
CA GLY A 740 20.44 21.72 -17.61
C GLY A 740 21.34 21.88 -16.38
N LEU A 741 21.34 20.93 -15.44
CA LEU A 741 22.03 21.07 -14.16
C LEU A 741 23.54 21.22 -14.31
N ARG A 742 24.18 20.44 -15.20
CA ARG A 742 25.61 20.57 -15.50
C ARG A 742 26.00 21.98 -15.96
N HIS A 743 25.22 22.58 -16.86
CA HIS A 743 25.48 23.94 -17.35
C HIS A 743 25.35 24.98 -16.24
N PHE A 744 24.34 24.81 -15.37
CA PHE A 744 24.14 25.68 -14.21
C PHE A 744 25.27 25.58 -13.17
N LEU A 745 25.79 24.38 -12.91
CA LEU A 745 27.01 24.20 -12.10
C LEU A 745 28.19 24.98 -12.69
N GLY A 746 28.41 24.88 -14.01
CA GLY A 746 29.50 25.61 -14.70
C GLY A 746 29.37 27.13 -14.58
N GLN A 747 28.16 27.67 -14.77
CA GLN A 747 27.90 29.11 -14.58
C GLN A 747 28.15 29.55 -13.14
N PHE A 748 27.74 28.75 -12.16
CA PHE A 748 28.00 29.04 -10.74
C PHE A 748 29.50 29.04 -10.42
N CYS A 749 30.24 28.03 -10.89
CA CYS A 749 31.69 27.96 -10.70
C CYS A 749 32.42 29.15 -11.35
N GLN A 750 32.04 29.55 -12.56
CA GLN A 750 32.61 30.73 -13.22
C GLN A 750 32.37 32.03 -12.43
N LEU A 751 31.18 32.19 -11.84
CA LEU A 751 30.86 33.32 -10.99
C LEU A 751 31.69 33.32 -9.69
N GLU A 752 31.83 32.17 -9.03
CA GLU A 752 32.63 32.02 -7.82
C GLU A 752 34.12 32.32 -8.06
N ARG A 753 34.68 31.82 -9.17
CA ARG A 753 36.05 32.12 -9.64
C ARG A 753 36.27 33.62 -9.82
N HIS A 754 35.34 34.29 -10.50
CA HIS A 754 35.39 35.73 -10.74
C HIS A 754 35.23 36.56 -9.44
N LEU A 755 34.37 36.11 -8.52
CA LEU A 755 34.23 36.75 -7.21
C LEU A 755 35.51 36.62 -6.39
N ALA A 756 36.12 35.43 -6.33
CA ALA A 756 37.38 35.20 -5.62
C ALA A 756 38.52 36.11 -6.14
N GLN A 757 38.62 36.25 -7.46
CA GLN A 757 39.57 37.16 -8.13
C GLN A 757 39.34 38.64 -7.79
N ILE A 758 38.09 39.09 -7.68
CA ILE A 758 37.77 40.48 -7.30
C ILE A 758 38.02 40.73 -5.81
N THR A 759 37.77 39.76 -4.95
CA THR A 759 37.87 39.93 -3.48
C THR A 759 39.25 39.58 -2.91
N ASN A 760 40.22 39.19 -3.74
CA ASN A 760 41.52 38.65 -3.31
C ASN A 760 41.38 37.55 -2.24
N SER A 761 40.38 36.69 -2.39
CA SER A 761 40.16 35.52 -1.52
C SER A 761 40.49 34.23 -2.26
N ASP A 762 40.96 33.22 -1.55
CA ASP A 762 41.27 31.92 -2.15
C ASP A 762 40.04 31.28 -2.84
N GLU A 763 40.23 30.74 -4.04
CA GLU A 763 39.20 29.96 -4.75
C GLU A 763 38.99 28.61 -4.01
N CYS A 764 37.73 28.19 -3.87
CA CYS A 764 37.42 26.90 -3.27
C CYS A 764 37.85 25.75 -4.23
N PRO A 765 38.64 24.75 -3.80
CA PRO A 765 39.21 23.73 -4.69
C PRO A 765 38.20 23.00 -5.59
N CYS A 766 36.96 22.79 -5.12
CA CYS A 766 35.90 22.17 -5.91
C CYS A 766 35.47 22.99 -7.14
N VAL A 767 35.66 24.32 -7.12
CA VAL A 767 35.41 25.21 -8.26
C VAL A 767 36.49 25.01 -9.32
N THR A 768 37.75 24.96 -8.88
CA THR A 768 38.91 24.65 -9.73
C THR A 768 38.76 23.28 -10.38
N TRP A 769 38.48 22.25 -9.58
CA TRP A 769 38.20 20.89 -10.08
C TRP A 769 37.08 20.89 -11.14
N PHE A 770 35.92 21.49 -10.85
CA PHE A 770 34.78 21.44 -11.76
C PHE A 770 35.00 22.20 -13.08
N LEU A 771 35.78 23.28 -13.08
CA LEU A 771 36.05 24.05 -14.30
C LEU A 771 37.19 23.44 -15.13
N ASP A 772 38.23 22.95 -14.47
CA ASP A 772 39.50 22.64 -15.13
C ASP A 772 39.68 21.13 -15.38
N SER A 773 39.00 20.25 -14.61
CA SER A 773 39.12 18.79 -14.71
C SER A 773 37.92 18.09 -15.38
N VAL A 774 36.78 18.77 -15.56
CA VAL A 774 35.50 18.14 -15.94
C VAL A 774 35.09 18.48 -17.38
N SER A 775 35.44 17.61 -18.33
CA SER A 775 35.09 17.79 -19.75
C SER A 775 33.56 17.88 -19.98
N PRO A 776 33.10 18.84 -20.81
CA PRO A 776 31.68 19.01 -21.12
C PRO A 776 30.96 17.80 -21.72
N GLU A 777 31.69 16.98 -22.47
CA GLU A 777 31.14 15.85 -23.21
C GLU A 777 31.05 14.58 -22.34
N SER A 778 31.88 14.49 -21.28
CA SER A 778 31.99 13.30 -20.44
C SER A 778 31.14 13.33 -19.16
N PHE A 779 30.72 14.51 -18.68
CA PHE A 779 30.10 14.69 -17.36
C PHE A 779 28.63 15.13 -17.48
N ILE A 780 27.76 14.17 -17.80
CA ILE A 780 26.34 14.42 -18.10
C ILE A 780 25.54 14.42 -16.79
N ILE A 781 24.66 15.42 -16.58
CA ILE A 781 23.80 15.50 -15.38
C ILE A 781 22.38 15.94 -15.78
N PRO A 782 21.33 15.16 -15.48
CA PRO A 782 21.35 13.84 -14.87
C PRO A 782 21.79 12.74 -15.86
N ASN A 783 22.51 11.72 -15.38
CA ASN A 783 22.85 10.53 -16.17
C ASN A 783 22.26 9.27 -15.53
N ARG A 784 21.01 8.98 -15.90
CA ARG A 784 20.23 7.83 -15.38
C ARG A 784 20.50 6.50 -16.09
N ASN A 785 21.22 6.54 -17.21
CA ASN A 785 21.46 5.36 -18.06
C ASN A 785 22.83 4.69 -17.75
N LYS A 786 23.69 5.35 -16.97
CA LYS A 786 25.02 4.85 -16.62
C LYS A 786 24.93 3.81 -15.49
N VAL A 787 25.26 2.57 -15.83
CA VAL A 787 25.16 1.39 -14.94
C VAL A 787 26.33 1.30 -13.95
N ILE A 788 27.55 1.61 -14.40
CA ILE A 788 28.81 1.51 -13.66
C ILE A 788 29.31 2.92 -13.34
N TYR A 789 29.78 3.17 -12.12
CA TYR A 789 30.30 4.49 -11.70
C TYR A 789 31.79 4.59 -12.03
N ASP A 790 32.27 5.78 -12.39
CA ASP A 790 33.68 5.95 -12.77
C ASP A 790 34.65 5.59 -11.64
N ILE A 791 34.30 5.85 -10.36
CA ILE A 791 35.11 5.45 -9.19
C ILE A 791 35.37 3.95 -9.12
N TRP A 792 34.41 3.11 -9.55
CA TRP A 792 34.59 1.66 -9.61
C TRP A 792 35.43 1.23 -10.81
N ILE A 793 35.31 1.92 -11.96
CA ILE A 793 36.16 1.68 -13.15
C ILE A 793 37.62 1.98 -12.83
N ILE A 794 37.91 3.10 -12.17
CA ILE A 794 39.28 3.45 -11.74
C ILE A 794 39.76 2.47 -10.66
N ALA A 795 38.94 2.14 -9.65
CA ALA A 795 39.33 1.17 -8.62
C ALA A 795 39.64 -0.23 -9.20
N MET A 796 38.93 -0.63 -10.26
CA MET A 796 39.20 -1.87 -10.98
C MET A 796 40.51 -1.81 -11.75
N ALA A 797 40.79 -0.71 -12.45
CA ALA A 797 42.07 -0.50 -13.14
C ALA A 797 43.25 -0.49 -12.15
N ASP A 798 43.15 0.30 -11.07
CA ASP A 798 44.14 0.37 -10.00
C ASP A 798 44.39 -1.01 -9.37
N ALA A 799 43.34 -1.79 -9.11
CA ALA A 799 43.46 -3.15 -8.55
C ALA A 799 44.08 -4.15 -9.54
N ILE A 800 43.79 -4.03 -10.85
CA ILE A 800 44.40 -4.86 -11.90
C ILE A 800 45.90 -4.55 -12.03
N GLU A 801 46.28 -3.27 -11.99
CA GLU A 801 47.68 -2.83 -12.05
C GLU A 801 48.45 -3.30 -10.80
N VAL A 802 47.94 -2.97 -9.60
CA VAL A 802 48.58 -3.27 -8.31
C VAL A 802 48.71 -4.78 -8.04
N LEU A 803 47.87 -5.62 -8.64
CA LEU A 803 47.97 -7.09 -8.55
C LEU A 803 48.70 -7.74 -9.75
N GLY A 804 49.13 -6.95 -10.75
CA GLY A 804 49.82 -7.46 -11.95
C GLY A 804 48.94 -8.32 -12.85
N LEU A 805 47.63 -8.05 -12.90
CA LEU A 805 46.62 -8.90 -13.55
C LEU A 805 46.29 -8.54 -15.00
N GLN A 806 46.89 -7.47 -15.54
CA GLN A 806 46.60 -6.91 -16.87
C GLN A 806 46.49 -7.98 -17.97
N HIS A 807 47.56 -8.77 -18.16
CA HIS A 807 47.63 -9.84 -19.16
C HIS A 807 46.63 -10.99 -18.91
N ARG A 808 46.13 -11.19 -17.68
CA ARG A 808 45.11 -12.21 -17.40
C ARG A 808 43.72 -11.77 -17.87
N PHE A 809 43.35 -10.52 -17.59
CA PHE A 809 42.07 -9.97 -18.04
C PHE A 809 42.02 -9.77 -19.56
N GLU A 810 43.12 -9.33 -20.20
CA GLU A 810 43.22 -9.23 -21.66
C GLU A 810 43.02 -10.58 -22.37
N ASN A 811 43.41 -11.69 -21.75
CA ASN A 811 43.18 -13.05 -22.25
C ASN A 811 41.85 -13.68 -21.80
N GLY A 812 40.94 -12.91 -21.18
CA GLY A 812 39.61 -13.40 -20.76
C GLY A 812 39.63 -14.43 -19.63
N PHE A 813 40.68 -14.45 -18.80
CA PHE A 813 40.84 -15.41 -17.70
C PHE A 813 39.76 -15.22 -16.63
N LYS A 814 39.12 -16.32 -16.22
CA LYS A 814 38.13 -16.31 -15.12
C LYS A 814 38.80 -16.65 -13.80
N LEU A 815 38.62 -15.78 -12.80
CA LEU A 815 39.08 -16.02 -11.43
C LEU A 815 38.31 -17.18 -10.79
N ASN A 816 39.00 -18.02 -10.02
CA ASN A 816 38.37 -18.97 -9.11
C ASN A 816 37.82 -18.27 -7.84
N GLU A 817 37.20 -19.00 -6.91
CA GLU A 817 36.59 -18.39 -5.70
C GLU A 817 37.61 -17.63 -4.83
N SER A 818 38.75 -18.24 -4.50
CA SER A 818 39.83 -17.63 -3.71
C SER A 818 40.44 -16.40 -4.38
N GLN A 819 40.65 -16.48 -5.70
CA GLN A 819 41.15 -15.38 -6.52
C GLN A 819 40.13 -14.23 -6.58
N GLY A 820 38.83 -14.56 -6.69
CA GLY A 820 37.73 -13.60 -6.64
C GLY A 820 37.64 -12.89 -5.29
N ASP A 821 37.81 -13.62 -4.18
CA ASP A 821 37.85 -13.05 -2.82
C ASP A 821 38.98 -12.05 -2.64
N VAL A 822 40.20 -12.44 -3.02
CA VAL A 822 41.38 -11.57 -2.95
C VAL A 822 41.18 -10.34 -3.83
N PHE A 823 40.79 -10.53 -5.10
CA PHE A 823 40.53 -9.41 -6.01
C PHE A 823 39.44 -8.46 -5.46
N SER A 824 38.36 -9.00 -4.90
CA SER A 824 37.26 -8.20 -4.33
C SER A 824 37.70 -7.38 -3.13
N LEU A 825 38.55 -7.93 -2.24
CA LEU A 825 39.16 -7.14 -1.15
C LEU A 825 39.98 -5.99 -1.73
N TYR A 826 40.92 -6.31 -2.64
CA TYR A 826 41.83 -5.31 -3.19
C TYR A 826 41.12 -4.22 -3.99
N LEU A 827 39.99 -4.54 -4.64
CA LEU A 827 39.11 -3.58 -5.29
C LEU A 827 38.48 -2.59 -4.29
N VAL A 828 37.89 -3.06 -3.19
CA VAL A 828 37.17 -2.16 -2.26
C VAL A 828 38.09 -1.33 -1.37
N ILE A 829 39.30 -1.81 -1.06
CA ILE A 829 40.27 -1.06 -0.24
C ILE A 829 41.10 -0.05 -1.02
N GLN A 830 40.94 0.09 -2.35
CA GLN A 830 41.77 0.98 -3.17
C GLN A 830 41.79 2.42 -2.63
N PRO A 831 42.93 3.15 -2.71
CA PRO A 831 43.06 4.50 -2.17
C PRO A 831 42.10 5.54 -2.76
N ASN A 832 41.52 5.26 -3.93
CA ASN A 832 40.55 6.11 -4.62
C ASN A 832 39.11 5.95 -4.09
N ILE A 833 38.74 4.81 -3.49
CA ILE A 833 37.36 4.50 -3.05
C ILE A 833 37.27 4.27 -1.53
N ARG A 834 38.31 3.67 -0.93
CA ARG A 834 38.54 3.52 0.53
C ARG A 834 37.41 2.85 1.32
N LEU A 835 36.65 1.95 0.70
CA LEU A 835 35.56 1.20 1.35
C LEU A 835 36.14 0.08 2.22
N ILE A 836 36.58 0.46 3.43
CA ILE A 836 37.14 -0.47 4.42
C ILE A 836 36.06 -1.47 4.89
N PRO A 837 36.30 -2.79 4.81
CA PRO A 837 35.32 -3.80 5.18
C PRO A 837 34.72 -3.64 6.59
N ASP A 838 33.42 -3.88 6.67
CA ASP A 838 32.63 -3.88 7.90
C ASP A 838 31.69 -5.08 7.95
N ILE A 839 30.90 -5.19 9.01
CA ILE A 839 29.96 -6.28 9.29
C ILE A 839 28.92 -6.56 8.18
N HIS A 840 28.82 -5.70 7.15
CA HIS A 840 27.94 -5.90 6.00
C HIS A 840 28.67 -6.54 4.79
N SER A 841 29.97 -6.79 4.87
CA SER A 841 30.81 -7.38 3.82
C SER A 841 31.39 -8.73 4.25
N SER A 842 31.39 -9.72 3.35
CA SER A 842 32.06 -11.02 3.55
C SER A 842 33.56 -10.89 3.82
N SER A 843 34.21 -9.88 3.22
CA SER A 843 35.63 -9.56 3.44
C SER A 843 35.98 -9.27 4.90
N TRP A 844 35.00 -8.85 5.72
CA TRP A 844 35.19 -8.59 7.14
C TRP A 844 35.53 -9.86 7.94
N LEU A 845 34.93 -10.99 7.55
CA LEU A 845 35.29 -12.31 8.06
C LEU A 845 36.54 -12.84 7.37
N LYS A 846 36.52 -12.95 6.03
CA LYS A 846 37.54 -13.63 5.23
C LYS A 846 38.96 -13.13 5.49
N PHE A 847 39.12 -11.81 5.67
CA PHE A 847 40.41 -11.14 5.84
C PHE A 847 40.63 -10.55 7.25
N GLY A 848 39.87 -11.03 8.26
CA GLY A 848 40.16 -10.74 9.67
C GLY A 848 39.85 -9.31 10.16
N PHE A 849 39.16 -8.47 9.39
CA PHE A 849 38.70 -7.16 9.90
C PHE A 849 37.72 -7.29 11.08
N CYS A 850 37.13 -8.47 11.29
CA CYS A 850 36.33 -8.84 12.46
C CYS A 850 37.08 -8.85 13.80
N TYR A 851 38.42 -8.97 13.81
CA TYR A 851 39.21 -8.84 15.04
C TYR A 851 39.45 -7.37 15.44
N CYS A 852 39.21 -6.41 14.54
CA CYS A 852 39.41 -5.00 14.81
C CYS A 852 38.24 -4.41 15.63
N LYS A 853 38.55 -3.84 16.78
CA LYS A 853 37.60 -3.19 17.70
C LYS A 853 37.32 -1.72 17.34
N SER A 854 38.14 -1.10 16.50
CA SER A 854 37.98 0.29 16.04
C SER A 854 38.06 0.45 14.53
N PHE A 855 37.62 1.60 14.01
CA PHE A 855 37.87 1.96 12.62
C PHE A 855 39.36 2.18 12.34
N SER A 856 40.11 2.80 13.26
CA SER A 856 41.56 3.04 13.11
C SER A 856 42.36 1.75 12.90
N GLN A 857 41.97 0.66 13.58
CA GLN A 857 42.52 -0.68 13.40
C GLN A 857 42.20 -1.26 12.02
N ARG A 858 40.94 -1.18 11.57
CA ARG A 858 40.55 -1.64 10.22
C ARG A 858 41.26 -0.85 9.12
N ALA A 859 41.41 0.47 9.28
CA ALA A 859 42.17 1.30 8.37
C ALA A 859 43.67 0.95 8.36
N ALA A 860 44.25 0.57 9.51
CA ALA A 860 45.63 0.08 9.59
C ALA A 860 45.80 -1.28 8.89
N LEU A 861 44.88 -2.22 9.11
CA LEU A 861 44.85 -3.53 8.44
C LEU A 861 44.75 -3.40 6.91
N ALA A 862 43.82 -2.57 6.41
CA ALA A 862 43.70 -2.27 4.98
C ALA A 862 44.99 -1.71 4.37
N ARG A 863 45.72 -0.85 5.08
CA ARG A 863 47.03 -0.33 4.62
C ARG A 863 48.11 -1.41 4.49
N GLN A 864 48.11 -2.43 5.36
CA GLN A 864 49.08 -3.53 5.24
C GLN A 864 48.73 -4.48 4.08
N TYR A 865 47.44 -4.70 3.80
CA TYR A 865 47.03 -5.38 2.57
C TYR A 865 47.49 -4.62 1.32
N LEU A 866 47.22 -3.31 1.20
CA LEU A 866 47.72 -2.51 0.08
C LEU A 866 49.25 -2.58 -0.09
N ARG A 867 50.01 -2.51 1.02
CA ARG A 867 51.48 -2.69 1.00
C ARG A 867 51.92 -4.06 0.51
N LEU A 868 51.14 -5.12 0.79
CA LEU A 868 51.46 -6.47 0.33
C LEU A 868 51.35 -6.60 -1.19
N ALA A 869 50.35 -5.98 -1.83
CA ALA A 869 50.28 -5.99 -3.29
C ALA A 869 51.33 -5.07 -3.95
N LEU A 870 51.73 -3.98 -3.28
CA LEU A 870 52.86 -3.13 -3.71
C LEU A 870 54.26 -3.71 -3.40
N SER A 871 54.33 -4.95 -2.90
CA SER A 871 55.59 -5.65 -2.58
C SER A 871 56.08 -6.49 -3.77
N SER A 872 57.08 -7.36 -3.56
CA SER A 872 57.50 -8.32 -4.58
C SER A 872 56.61 -9.58 -4.65
N ALA A 873 55.53 -9.66 -3.86
CA ALA A 873 54.60 -10.78 -3.87
C ALA A 873 53.71 -10.77 -5.12
N THR A 874 53.60 -11.92 -5.79
CA THR A 874 52.66 -12.08 -6.92
C THR A 874 51.23 -12.34 -6.44
N PHE A 875 50.24 -12.07 -7.30
CA PHE A 875 48.83 -12.38 -6.99
C PHE A 875 48.62 -13.84 -6.56
N ASP A 876 49.24 -14.81 -7.24
CA ASP A 876 49.09 -16.24 -6.88
C ASP A 876 49.74 -16.57 -5.52
N GLN A 877 50.83 -15.88 -5.14
CA GLN A 877 51.41 -16.01 -3.80
C GLN A 877 50.47 -15.45 -2.72
N ILE A 878 49.81 -14.32 -2.99
CA ILE A 878 48.81 -13.73 -2.08
C ILE A 878 47.59 -14.65 -1.95
N VAL A 879 47.10 -15.23 -3.06
CA VAL A 879 45.99 -16.19 -3.07
C VAL A 879 46.35 -17.48 -2.34
N SER A 880 47.52 -18.05 -2.60
CA SER A 880 48.00 -19.25 -1.88
C SER A 880 48.18 -18.97 -0.38
N ALA A 881 48.65 -17.77 -0.01
CA ALA A 881 48.76 -17.37 1.38
C ALA A 881 47.39 -17.14 2.05
N TYR A 882 46.38 -16.69 1.31
CA TYR A 882 44.98 -16.60 1.77
C TYR A 882 44.40 -18.00 2.01
N GLU A 883 44.50 -18.91 1.03
CA GLU A 883 44.00 -20.28 1.13
C GLU A 883 44.64 -21.07 2.29
N THR A 884 45.94 -20.85 2.53
CA THR A 884 46.70 -21.50 3.62
C THR A 884 46.66 -20.73 4.94
N SER A 885 45.90 -19.62 5.04
CA SER A 885 45.87 -18.73 6.22
C SER A 885 47.24 -18.20 6.67
N SER A 886 48.20 -18.12 5.75
CA SER A 886 49.60 -17.74 6.00
C SER A 886 49.96 -16.30 5.58
N LEU A 887 48.96 -15.46 5.28
CA LEU A 887 49.13 -14.04 4.87
C LEU A 887 50.09 -13.24 5.79
N ALA A 888 50.03 -13.44 7.10
CA ALA A 888 50.95 -12.80 8.05
C ALA A 888 52.42 -13.25 7.87
N GLY A 889 52.66 -14.51 7.48
CA GLY A 889 53.99 -15.00 7.13
C GLY A 889 54.50 -14.41 5.82
N LEU A 890 53.62 -14.29 4.81
CA LEU A 890 53.95 -13.64 3.54
C LEU A 890 54.30 -12.16 3.75
N MET A 891 53.51 -11.42 4.54
CA MET A 891 53.79 -10.02 4.87
C MET A 891 55.17 -9.83 5.53
N ARG A 892 55.53 -10.66 6.51
CA ARG A 892 56.88 -10.62 7.12
C ARG A 892 57.99 -10.93 6.10
N THR A 893 57.77 -11.89 5.21
CA THR A 893 58.72 -12.26 4.15
C THR A 893 58.95 -11.11 3.16
N GLN A 894 57.92 -10.28 2.95
CA GLN A 894 57.96 -9.08 2.12
C GLN A 894 58.41 -7.81 2.89
N GLY A 895 58.91 -7.96 4.14
CA GLY A 895 59.43 -6.83 4.94
C GLY A 895 58.36 -5.90 5.51
N ILE A 896 57.09 -6.34 5.56
CA ILE A 896 55.97 -5.53 6.06
C ILE A 896 55.80 -5.79 7.55
N ASP A 897 56.03 -4.75 8.36
CA ASP A 897 55.80 -4.82 9.81
C ASP A 897 54.31 -4.84 10.14
N ILE A 898 53.89 -5.90 10.83
CA ILE A 898 52.54 -6.17 11.33
C ILE A 898 52.48 -6.32 12.86
N SER A 899 53.61 -6.13 13.55
CA SER A 899 53.77 -6.48 14.97
C SER A 899 52.75 -5.78 15.88
N GLU A 900 52.49 -4.49 15.63
CA GLU A 900 51.49 -3.70 16.38
C GLU A 900 50.06 -4.25 16.21
N LEU A 901 49.70 -4.76 15.02
CA LEU A 901 48.37 -5.34 14.78
C LEU A 901 48.23 -6.69 15.51
N GLU A 902 49.28 -7.50 15.53
CA GLU A 902 49.31 -8.78 16.23
C GLU A 902 49.28 -8.59 17.76
N ILE A 903 49.99 -7.58 18.30
CA ILE A 903 49.92 -7.17 19.72
C ILE A 903 48.50 -6.73 20.08
N GLN A 904 47.80 -6.04 19.19
CA GLN A 904 46.39 -5.67 19.35
C GLN A 904 45.42 -6.85 19.15
N GLY A 905 45.93 -8.07 18.87
CA GLY A 905 45.16 -9.31 18.75
C GLY A 905 44.44 -9.49 17.41
N ILE A 906 44.87 -8.77 16.36
CA ILE A 906 44.31 -8.85 15.01
C ILE A 906 44.99 -9.99 14.25
N ARG A 907 44.21 -10.89 13.65
CA ARG A 907 44.69 -11.98 12.78
C ARG A 907 44.30 -11.72 11.32
N PHE A 908 45.05 -12.29 10.38
CA PHE A 908 44.94 -12.01 8.94
C PHE A 908 44.19 -13.12 8.16
N HIS A 909 43.28 -13.84 8.81
CA HIS A 909 42.56 -15.00 8.27
C HIS A 909 41.14 -15.11 8.85
N ARG A 910 40.25 -15.89 8.22
CA ARG A 910 38.90 -16.18 8.73
C ARG A 910 38.95 -16.76 10.17
N PRO A 911 38.05 -16.37 11.08
CA PRO A 911 37.93 -16.99 12.40
C PRO A 911 37.75 -18.51 12.36
N PRO A 912 38.28 -19.26 13.35
CA PRO A 912 38.00 -20.68 13.51
C PRO A 912 36.50 -20.92 13.80
N PRO A 913 35.95 -22.13 13.59
CA PRO A 913 34.51 -22.40 13.68
C PRO A 913 33.81 -21.92 14.96
N CYS A 914 34.46 -22.06 16.12
CA CYS A 914 33.95 -21.57 17.40
C CYS A 914 33.74 -20.05 17.42
N GLU A 915 34.79 -19.27 17.15
CA GLU A 915 34.74 -17.81 17.04
C GLU A 915 33.80 -17.35 15.90
N TYR A 916 33.79 -18.09 14.78
CA TYR A 916 32.97 -17.81 13.60
C TYR A 916 31.47 -17.81 13.92
N SER A 917 31.00 -18.70 14.81
CA SER A 917 29.59 -18.74 15.24
C SER A 917 29.11 -17.40 15.83
N VAL A 918 29.94 -16.74 16.65
CA VAL A 918 29.63 -15.45 17.28
C VAL A 918 29.67 -14.32 16.26
N TYR A 919 30.70 -14.26 15.42
CA TYR A 919 30.78 -13.24 14.36
C TYR A 919 29.62 -13.38 13.35
N ARG A 920 29.16 -14.61 13.09
CA ARG A 920 27.99 -14.89 12.27
C ARG A 920 26.69 -14.43 12.92
N LEU A 921 26.52 -14.65 14.24
CA LEU A 921 25.41 -14.07 15.01
C LEU A 921 25.41 -12.54 14.88
N MET A 922 26.56 -11.88 15.03
CA MET A 922 26.68 -10.42 14.89
C MET A 922 26.18 -9.95 13.52
N ILE A 923 26.61 -10.63 12.44
CA ILE A 923 26.14 -10.38 11.07
C ILE A 923 24.63 -10.59 10.95
N GLY A 924 24.09 -11.71 11.42
CA GLY A 924 22.67 -12.03 11.32
C GLY A 924 21.77 -11.01 12.05
N VAL A 925 22.21 -10.54 13.23
CA VAL A 925 21.51 -9.52 14.02
C VAL A 925 21.58 -8.14 13.36
N GLU A 926 22.76 -7.69 12.92
CA GLU A 926 22.88 -6.41 12.21
C GLU A 926 22.12 -6.42 10.89
N HIS A 927 22.21 -7.52 10.14
CA HIS A 927 21.48 -7.71 8.90
C HIS A 927 19.96 -7.62 9.12
N ALA A 928 19.39 -8.38 10.08
CA ALA A 928 17.97 -8.36 10.42
C ALA A 928 17.44 -6.99 10.84
N LEU A 929 18.26 -6.18 11.48
CA LEU A 929 17.88 -4.85 11.99
C LEU A 929 18.27 -3.70 11.05
N SER A 930 19.04 -3.96 10.00
CA SER A 930 19.51 -2.94 9.04
C SER A 930 18.45 -2.52 8.01
N GLY A 931 17.51 -3.42 7.66
CA GLY A 931 16.57 -3.23 6.56
C GLY A 931 17.20 -3.19 5.14
N ARG A 932 18.50 -3.50 5.02
CA ARG A 932 19.19 -3.67 3.72
C ARG A 932 18.82 -5.03 3.11
N PHE A 933 19.03 -5.20 1.80
CA PHE A 933 18.72 -6.45 1.10
C PHE A 933 19.95 -7.37 0.98
N CYS A 934 19.75 -8.68 1.14
CA CYS A 934 20.74 -9.74 0.93
C CYS A 934 20.14 -10.81 0.03
N SER A 935 20.98 -11.47 -0.79
CA SER A 935 20.59 -12.63 -1.60
C SER A 935 20.01 -13.78 -0.76
N CYS A 936 20.43 -13.87 0.50
CA CYS A 936 19.91 -14.79 1.53
C CYS A 936 18.43 -14.60 1.91
N PHE A 937 17.77 -13.50 1.53
CA PHE A 937 16.31 -13.36 1.67
C PHE A 937 15.51 -14.17 0.66
N ARG A 938 16.15 -14.65 -0.43
CA ARG A 938 15.47 -15.57 -1.35
C ARG A 938 15.31 -16.91 -0.64
N VAL A 939 14.07 -17.38 -0.51
CA VAL A 939 13.78 -18.72 0.00
C VAL A 939 14.38 -19.74 -0.96
N GLN A 940 15.51 -20.33 -0.58
CA GLN A 940 16.21 -21.35 -1.35
C GLN A 940 15.81 -22.74 -0.82
N ALA A 941 15.14 -23.52 -1.67
CA ALA A 941 14.85 -24.91 -1.37
C ALA A 941 16.16 -25.70 -1.21
N GLY A 942 16.34 -26.37 -0.07
CA GLY A 942 17.49 -27.26 0.18
C GLY A 942 18.63 -26.67 1.03
N CYS A 943 18.60 -25.40 1.43
CA CYS A 943 19.62 -24.83 2.32
C CYS A 943 19.66 -25.56 3.68
N ARG A 944 20.75 -26.30 3.95
CA ARG A 944 20.98 -27.00 5.23
C ARG A 944 21.25 -26.05 6.40
N CYS A 945 21.77 -24.85 6.12
CA CYS A 945 22.15 -23.84 7.10
C CYS A 945 20.97 -23.17 7.84
N HIS A 946 19.78 -23.09 7.23
CA HIS A 946 18.62 -22.37 7.79
C HIS A 946 17.40 -23.28 8.00
N ALA A 947 16.39 -22.78 8.72
CA ALA A 947 15.06 -23.38 8.70
C ALA A 947 14.32 -22.94 7.43
N TYR A 948 13.39 -23.76 6.93
CA TYR A 948 12.70 -23.55 5.63
C TYR A 948 11.97 -22.19 5.49
N TYR A 949 11.67 -21.52 6.60
CA TYR A 949 11.00 -20.22 6.65
C TYR A 949 11.83 -19.12 7.36
N GLU A 950 13.10 -19.36 7.65
CA GLU A 950 14.00 -18.39 8.29
C GLU A 950 15.09 -17.92 7.31
N THR A 951 15.35 -16.63 7.29
CA THR A 951 16.20 -15.94 6.29
C THR A 951 17.28 -15.06 6.92
N HIS A 952 17.27 -14.85 8.24
CA HIS A 952 18.17 -13.93 8.94
C HIS A 952 19.18 -14.67 9.84
N ILE A 953 18.69 -15.65 10.59
CA ILE A 953 19.44 -16.39 11.61
C ILE A 953 19.60 -17.83 11.12
N ASP A 954 20.79 -18.39 11.24
CA ASP A 954 21.09 -19.78 10.86
C ASP A 954 20.82 -20.76 12.02
N ARG A 955 20.78 -22.07 11.73
CA ARG A 955 20.45 -23.09 12.75
C ARG A 955 21.44 -23.11 13.92
N GLU A 956 22.72 -22.95 13.58
CA GLU A 956 23.78 -22.35 14.40
C GLU A 956 23.29 -21.44 15.53
N SER A 957 23.07 -20.20 15.11
CA SER A 957 22.71 -19.09 15.96
C SER A 957 21.31 -19.23 16.58
N ASP A 958 20.37 -19.89 15.87
CA ASP A 958 19.01 -20.13 16.39
C ASP A 958 19.06 -20.98 17.66
N THR A 959 19.90 -22.01 17.66
CA THR A 959 20.02 -22.94 18.81
C THR A 959 20.91 -22.37 19.90
N ASN A 960 22.16 -22.00 19.58
CA ASN A 960 23.18 -21.69 20.58
C ASN A 960 22.92 -20.36 21.32
N PHE A 961 22.23 -19.40 20.68
CA PHE A 961 22.04 -18.04 21.22
C PHE A 961 20.59 -17.77 21.68
N GLY A 962 19.85 -18.82 22.04
CA GLY A 962 18.57 -18.72 22.76
C GLY A 962 17.37 -18.26 21.94
N PHE A 963 17.51 -18.21 20.61
CA PHE A 963 16.47 -17.90 19.64
C PHE A 963 15.50 -19.07 19.38
N HIS A 964 15.89 -20.29 19.76
CA HIS A 964 15.13 -21.50 19.53
C HIS A 964 13.75 -21.48 20.21
N LEU A 965 12.72 -21.88 19.45
CA LEU A 965 11.32 -21.92 19.89
C LEU A 965 10.75 -20.58 20.42
N THR A 966 11.38 -19.45 20.07
CA THR A 966 10.88 -18.11 20.45
C THR A 966 9.67 -17.69 19.61
N SER A 967 8.74 -16.98 20.25
CA SER A 967 7.71 -16.20 19.56
C SER A 967 8.30 -15.01 18.80
N SER A 968 7.55 -14.42 17.86
CA SER A 968 8.02 -13.25 17.10
C SER A 968 8.41 -12.05 17.98
N TRP A 969 7.76 -11.88 19.13
CA TRP A 969 8.12 -10.83 20.09
C TRP A 969 9.42 -11.16 20.84
N GLU A 970 9.55 -12.39 21.35
CA GLU A 970 10.77 -12.89 22.00
C GLU A 970 11.98 -12.81 21.05
N ARG A 971 11.81 -13.22 19.80
CA ARG A 971 12.85 -13.15 18.75
C ARG A 971 13.30 -11.72 18.49
N TRP A 972 12.35 -10.79 18.32
CA TRP A 972 12.66 -9.36 18.15
C TRP A 972 13.37 -8.79 19.38
N GLN A 973 12.97 -9.18 20.59
CA GLN A 973 13.58 -8.72 21.83
C GLN A 973 15.02 -9.22 21.97
N ILE A 974 15.31 -10.49 21.62
CA ILE A 974 16.67 -11.04 21.60
C ILE A 974 17.54 -10.33 20.54
N MET A 975 17.02 -10.08 19.33
CA MET A 975 17.77 -9.33 18.29
C MET A 975 18.20 -7.95 18.79
N ASN A 976 17.30 -7.20 19.45
CA ASN A 976 17.64 -5.89 20.01
C ASN A 976 18.62 -5.99 21.20
N PHE A 977 18.51 -7.04 22.02
CA PHE A 977 19.45 -7.32 23.10
C PHE A 977 20.87 -7.56 22.56
N TYR A 978 21.04 -8.44 21.57
CA TYR A 978 22.35 -8.71 20.97
C TYR A 978 22.91 -7.49 20.24
N LYS A 979 22.08 -6.73 19.50
CA LYS A 979 22.51 -5.46 18.90
C LYS A 979 23.05 -4.48 19.95
N HIS A 980 22.39 -4.37 21.11
CA HIS A 980 22.90 -3.55 22.20
C HIS A 980 24.22 -4.11 22.77
N LEU A 981 24.30 -5.42 23.00
CA LEU A 981 25.47 -6.13 23.52
C LEU A 981 26.73 -5.86 22.68
N PHE A 982 26.64 -5.98 21.36
CA PHE A 982 27.78 -5.81 20.44
C PHE A 982 28.32 -4.38 20.38
N HIS A 983 27.57 -3.40 20.88
CA HIS A 983 28.01 -2.00 20.98
C HIS A 983 28.55 -1.64 22.38
N LEU A 984 28.65 -2.59 23.32
CA LEU A 984 29.26 -2.36 24.62
C LEU A 984 30.79 -2.36 24.51
N PRO A 985 31.51 -1.41 25.14
CA PRO A 985 32.97 -1.30 25.01
C PRO A 985 33.75 -2.46 25.63
N HIS A 986 33.11 -3.25 26.50
CA HIS A 986 33.68 -4.43 27.15
C HIS A 986 33.30 -5.76 26.47
N PHE A 987 32.54 -5.72 25.37
CA PHE A 987 32.21 -6.93 24.61
C PHE A 987 33.46 -7.43 23.85
N ASP A 988 33.79 -8.72 24.00
CA ASP A 988 34.73 -9.43 23.13
C ASP A 988 34.03 -10.67 22.55
N ALA A 989 34.07 -10.80 21.22
CA ALA A 989 33.45 -11.93 20.53
C ALA A 989 34.11 -13.27 20.88
N ARG A 990 35.42 -13.26 21.23
CA ARG A 990 36.16 -14.47 21.61
C ARG A 990 35.75 -14.96 22.98
N CYS A 991 35.66 -14.07 23.97
CA CYS A 991 35.14 -14.43 25.30
C CYS A 991 33.70 -14.96 25.24
N MET A 992 32.88 -14.46 24.30
CA MET A 992 31.55 -15.03 24.04
C MET A 992 31.61 -16.42 23.40
N ALA A 993 32.57 -16.67 22.51
CA ALA A 993 32.79 -17.97 21.88
C ALA A 993 33.31 -18.98 22.91
N ASP A 994 34.31 -18.61 23.72
CA ASP A 994 34.84 -19.42 24.83
C ASP A 994 33.70 -19.83 25.79
N ALA A 995 32.84 -18.88 26.20
CA ALA A 995 31.68 -19.16 27.05
C ALA A 995 30.54 -19.93 26.35
N THR A 996 30.55 -20.01 25.01
CA THR A 996 29.60 -20.84 24.25
C THR A 996 30.08 -22.29 24.17
N GLU A 997 31.40 -22.49 24.07
CA GLU A 997 32.10 -23.78 24.00
C GLU A 997 32.41 -24.41 25.38
N ASP A 998 32.15 -23.69 26.48
CA ASP A 998 32.39 -24.21 27.83
C ASP A 998 31.51 -25.45 28.13
N PRO A 999 32.05 -26.50 28.80
CA PRO A 999 31.27 -27.64 29.25
C PRO A 999 30.07 -27.30 30.15
N ASP A 1000 30.10 -26.20 30.90
CA ASP A 1000 28.92 -25.68 31.61
C ASP A 1000 28.04 -24.88 30.65
N LEU A 1001 26.88 -25.46 30.33
CA LEU A 1001 25.82 -24.84 29.53
C LEU A 1001 25.34 -23.49 30.09
N GLY A 1002 25.60 -23.20 31.37
CA GLY A 1002 25.34 -21.93 32.02
C GLY A 1002 26.33 -20.80 31.67
N GLU A 1003 27.54 -21.08 31.18
CA GLU A 1003 28.61 -20.08 31.17
C GLU A 1003 28.38 -18.94 30.17
N LEU A 1004 27.75 -19.22 29.03
CA LEU A 1004 27.25 -18.17 28.12
C LEU A 1004 26.31 -17.19 28.84
N GLU A 1005 25.45 -17.67 29.74
CA GLU A 1005 24.58 -16.82 30.55
C GLU A 1005 25.37 -16.09 31.64
N THR A 1006 26.38 -16.71 32.26
CA THR A 1006 27.31 -16.05 33.19
C THR A 1006 27.98 -14.86 32.50
N TYR A 1007 28.65 -15.09 31.36
CA TYR A 1007 29.31 -14.06 30.56
C TYR A 1007 28.36 -12.92 30.17
N LEU A 1008 27.18 -13.23 29.63
CA LEU A 1008 26.21 -12.21 29.25
C LEU A 1008 25.69 -11.40 30.45
N ASN A 1009 25.60 -11.99 31.65
CA ASN A 1009 25.28 -11.26 32.88
C ASN A 1009 26.44 -10.38 33.37
N THR A 1010 27.71 -10.68 33.07
CA THR A 1010 28.83 -9.77 33.39
C THR A 1010 28.71 -8.45 32.60
N LEU A 1011 28.32 -8.54 31.32
CA LEU A 1011 28.13 -7.39 30.45
C LEU A 1011 26.80 -6.65 30.73
N VAL A 1012 25.72 -7.40 30.97
CA VAL A 1012 24.39 -6.85 31.24
C VAL A 1012 23.80 -7.51 32.50
N PRO A 1013 24.08 -6.99 33.71
CA PRO A 1013 23.63 -7.60 34.95
C PRO A 1013 22.11 -7.80 35.01
N ASN A 1014 21.68 -8.98 35.44
CA ASN A 1014 20.28 -9.43 35.45
C ASN A 1014 19.63 -9.41 34.06
N MET A 1015 20.33 -9.90 33.02
CA MET A 1015 19.86 -9.78 31.63
C MET A 1015 18.46 -10.40 31.43
N ARG A 1016 18.18 -11.60 31.97
CA ARG A 1016 16.87 -12.26 31.88
C ARG A 1016 15.74 -11.35 32.35
N LYS A 1017 15.90 -10.69 33.50
CA LYS A 1017 14.90 -9.78 34.07
C LYS A 1017 14.71 -8.50 33.25
N LYS A 1018 15.73 -8.05 32.52
CA LYS A 1018 15.67 -6.87 31.64
C LYS A 1018 15.00 -7.15 30.30
N ILE A 1019 15.06 -8.39 29.80
CA ILE A 1019 14.49 -8.77 28.50
C ILE A 1019 13.17 -9.55 28.61
N SER A 1020 12.90 -10.21 29.75
CA SER A 1020 11.65 -10.92 30.00
C SER A 1020 10.48 -9.97 30.24
N ASP A 1021 9.33 -10.32 29.68
CA ASP A 1021 8.02 -9.74 29.98
C ASP A 1021 7.14 -10.88 30.51
N ARG A 1022 6.71 -10.76 31.77
CA ARG A 1022 5.93 -11.78 32.50
C ARG A 1022 4.68 -12.27 31.74
N ASN A 1023 4.18 -11.45 30.83
CA ASN A 1023 2.94 -11.67 30.10
C ASN A 1023 3.17 -12.10 28.64
N ARG A 1024 4.43 -12.15 28.18
CA ARG A 1024 4.81 -12.45 26.79
C ARG A 1024 5.93 -13.47 26.63
N THR A 1025 6.67 -13.78 27.69
CA THR A 1025 7.84 -14.68 27.62
C THR A 1025 7.63 -15.97 28.37
N ASN A 1026 8.14 -17.07 27.80
CA ASN A 1026 8.18 -18.36 28.48
C ASN A 1026 9.08 -18.30 29.74
N ILE A 1027 8.82 -19.14 30.75
CA ILE A 1027 9.65 -19.21 31.96
C ILE A 1027 11.13 -19.56 31.67
N MET A 1028 11.39 -20.27 30.57
CA MET A 1028 12.74 -20.62 30.10
C MET A 1028 13.38 -19.56 29.19
N PHE A 1029 12.73 -18.42 28.93
CA PHE A 1029 13.23 -17.40 28.02
C PHE A 1029 14.40 -16.59 28.61
N PRO A 1030 15.46 -16.29 27.83
CA PRO A 1030 15.89 -16.95 26.58
C PRO A 1030 16.56 -18.31 26.85
N ARG A 1031 16.51 -19.22 25.88
CA ARG A 1031 17.04 -20.60 26.03
C ARG A 1031 18.56 -20.70 25.78
N LEU A 1032 19.36 -19.96 26.55
CA LEU A 1032 20.82 -19.88 26.39
C LEU A 1032 21.60 -21.16 26.74
N ARG A 1033 20.94 -22.18 27.29
CA ARG A 1033 21.53 -23.49 27.61
C ARG A 1033 21.34 -24.53 26.51
N ASP A 1034 20.58 -24.21 25.48
CA ASP A 1034 20.42 -25.08 24.32
C ASP A 1034 21.72 -25.04 23.49
N ARG A 1035 22.12 -26.19 22.93
CA ARG A 1035 23.33 -26.36 22.11
C ARG A 1035 23.06 -27.35 20.98
N LEU A 1036 23.65 -27.10 19.81
CA LEU A 1036 23.68 -28.05 18.71
C LEU A 1036 24.62 -29.22 19.03
N ARG A 1037 24.06 -30.43 18.99
CA ARG A 1037 24.78 -31.70 19.17
C ARG A 1037 24.87 -32.45 17.84
N GLY A 1038 25.98 -33.11 17.62
CA GLY A 1038 26.24 -33.91 16.42
C GLY A 1038 26.78 -35.30 16.75
N LYS A 1039 27.14 -36.06 15.73
CA LYS A 1039 27.90 -37.30 15.86
C LYS A 1039 29.05 -37.32 14.86
N THR A 1040 30.19 -37.87 15.24
CA THR A 1040 31.29 -38.14 14.29
C THR A 1040 30.88 -39.26 13.32
N LEU A 1041 31.65 -39.45 12.24
CA LEU A 1041 31.50 -40.60 11.34
C LEU A 1041 31.63 -41.94 12.09
N ASP A 1042 32.41 -41.97 13.17
CA ASP A 1042 32.56 -43.13 14.06
C ASP A 1042 31.45 -43.26 15.14
N GLY A 1043 30.40 -42.44 15.05
CA GLY A 1043 29.24 -42.50 15.94
C GLY A 1043 29.41 -41.91 17.35
N LYS A 1044 30.55 -41.27 17.66
CA LYS A 1044 30.76 -40.57 18.94
C LYS A 1044 29.96 -39.27 18.98
N ASP A 1045 29.27 -39.00 20.08
CA ASP A 1045 28.56 -37.74 20.26
C ASP A 1045 29.54 -36.55 20.34
N ILE A 1046 29.26 -35.52 19.55
CA ILE A 1046 29.97 -34.25 19.54
C ILE A 1046 29.15 -33.27 20.39
N THR A 1047 29.75 -32.78 21.47
CA THR A 1047 29.11 -31.86 22.44
C THR A 1047 28.84 -30.47 21.83
N HIS A 1048 29.74 -29.98 20.99
CA HIS A 1048 29.63 -28.71 20.28
C HIS A 1048 29.75 -28.95 18.77
N PHE A 1049 28.62 -28.93 18.07
CA PHE A 1049 28.56 -29.23 16.64
C PHE A 1049 28.32 -27.96 15.83
N HIS A 1050 29.40 -27.42 15.28
CA HIS A 1050 29.36 -26.33 14.30
C HIS A 1050 28.81 -26.82 12.96
N LEU A 1051 27.85 -26.08 12.39
CA LEU A 1051 27.25 -26.42 11.10
C LEU A 1051 28.07 -25.77 9.97
N PRO A 1052 28.74 -26.55 9.10
CA PRO A 1052 29.37 -25.98 7.91
C PRO A 1052 28.30 -25.27 7.07
N CYS A 1053 28.61 -24.05 6.67
CA CYS A 1053 27.66 -23.15 6.04
C CYS A 1053 27.90 -23.06 4.53
N ASP A 1054 27.13 -23.82 3.76
CA ASP A 1054 27.13 -23.74 2.29
C ASP A 1054 26.42 -22.46 1.77
N CYS A 1055 25.74 -21.72 2.65
CA CYS A 1055 25.14 -20.44 2.33
C CYS A 1055 26.26 -19.39 2.15
N LYS A 1056 26.30 -18.68 1.02
CA LYS A 1056 27.23 -17.56 0.81
C LYS A 1056 27.20 -16.64 2.03
N GLU A 1057 28.38 -16.33 2.59
CA GLU A 1057 28.53 -15.37 3.69
C GLU A 1057 27.78 -14.08 3.34
N HIS A 1058 27.09 -13.48 4.32
CA HIS A 1058 26.11 -12.42 4.09
C HIS A 1058 26.76 -11.16 3.49
N GLU A 1059 26.84 -11.14 2.17
CA GLU A 1059 27.13 -9.96 1.40
C GLU A 1059 25.82 -9.18 1.29
N VAL A 1060 25.65 -8.25 2.24
CA VAL A 1060 24.49 -7.38 2.28
C VAL A 1060 24.65 -6.41 1.11
N ILE A 1061 23.79 -6.54 0.10
CA ILE A 1061 23.85 -5.72 -1.10
C ILE A 1061 23.63 -4.27 -0.67
N GLY A 1062 24.73 -3.52 -0.65
CA GLY A 1062 24.70 -2.09 -0.42
C GLY A 1062 23.85 -1.40 -1.49
N PRO A 1063 23.39 -0.17 -1.24
CA PRO A 1063 22.81 0.65 -2.31
C PRO A 1063 23.81 0.73 -3.46
N SER A 1064 23.35 0.68 -4.70
CA SER A 1064 24.19 0.15 -5.78
C SER A 1064 25.41 1.00 -6.16
N GLY A 1065 25.49 2.27 -5.77
CA GLY A 1065 26.71 3.08 -5.84
C GLY A 1065 27.86 2.60 -4.94
N ILE A 1066 27.58 1.78 -3.93
CA ILE A 1066 28.54 1.17 -2.98
C ILE A 1066 28.76 -0.33 -3.28
N SER A 1067 28.04 -0.90 -4.23
CA SER A 1067 28.11 -2.34 -4.53
C SER A 1067 29.22 -2.65 -5.56
N PRO A 1068 30.30 -3.37 -5.18
CA PRO A 1068 31.32 -3.80 -6.14
C PRO A 1068 30.78 -4.77 -7.20
N LEU A 1069 29.61 -5.40 -6.96
CA LEU A 1069 28.95 -6.35 -7.89
C LEU A 1069 28.43 -5.70 -9.20
N ARG A 1070 28.69 -4.40 -9.43
CA ARG A 1070 28.45 -3.69 -10.70
C ARG A 1070 29.75 -3.32 -11.44
N ALA A 1071 30.91 -3.55 -10.85
CA ALA A 1071 32.21 -3.50 -11.52
C ALA A 1071 32.48 -4.87 -12.20
#